data_AF-M7U2B8-F1
#
_entry.id   AF-M7U2B8-F1
#
_cell.length_a   1.000
_cell.length_b   1.000
_cell.length_c   1.000
_cell.angle_alpha   90.00
_cell.angle_beta   90.00
_cell.angle_gamma   90.00
#
_symmetry.space_group_name_H-M   'P 1'
#
loop_
_entity.id
_entity.type
_entity.pdbx_description
1 polymer ?
#
loop_
_entity_poly.entity_id
_entity_poly.type
_entity_poly.pdbx_seq_one_letter_code
_entity_poly.pdbx_strand_id
1 'polypeptide(L)'
;MQEEESKPNCYALLIGINLYQQLLLTGAYEDWSLKGCVRDVQEIKEYMEDILHVKHIQMLTASTPGEQSCLSADFIHPIEEPELWPTYANIISSLDYINSSAKPGDSVYIHFSGHGTSKDSTEPMMLVLFDRGSNRGLRYLQGSELTQLLSKMVDKKLTVTLVLDCCQSGGVMRNDSSIRFLEYDPLVDAAYPSSHEQYLNPTYRHIAASCDTLRNPSGYTIITAAGPHEKAQEHDFSKNKHNKQYHGVLSYFLLKAWKESGGPTVKQKLIYEYLSTRVRKTCPGQNPMCYGTNIRGFFGDVPTGINQTSILVVIKPDKNIQLEAGHIHGICDGDQFFLHPFGDSNSESGEPIIAKVIHVRTLVSDLKLLNIASTEVRTCWFATPLTRLSLRKFPIRIQLSAPFPDDWETARKERQSLNIIDMNQTLEQPTSFLVIQNNGTENGYEIRDESSIIIKQPSTTHHKMGNPDRILDIIEHIARFKLVKNIVNKALADPTHPFRESFNIKLTNSVGKDFYPGCSQTGWFQSGCSHLECSVEVDDGDRIHLHVQNKGDYNLYVYVLSLGPLWEIEGALHASHAVIPVSGKVLEKSNNSNDWTRKLKIRTPDIIKQRRQDQHEEVIKVFLTTRLTSFASLELPELGKSLEVVRPNTKRETGGDGPPENWAAVNFRIRVSSK
;
A
#
# COMPACT_ATOMS: atom_id res chain seq x y z
N MET A 1 -20.07 38.00 -4.23
CA MET A 1 -18.66 37.80 -3.89
C MET A 1 -18.54 36.30 -3.60
N GLN A 2 -18.21 35.51 -4.62
CA GLN A 2 -17.89 34.10 -4.41
C GLN A 2 -16.53 34.10 -3.71
N GLU A 3 -16.43 33.50 -2.52
CA GLU A 3 -15.15 33.19 -1.91
C GLU A 3 -14.40 32.29 -2.91
N GLU A 4 -13.31 32.81 -3.49
CA GLU A 4 -12.29 31.95 -4.07
C GLU A 4 -11.79 31.06 -2.93
N GLU A 5 -12.22 29.80 -2.90
CA GLU A 5 -11.59 28.79 -2.04
C GLU A 5 -10.10 28.75 -2.37
N SER A 6 -9.27 29.36 -1.51
CA SER A 6 -7.83 29.40 -1.70
C SER A 6 -7.33 27.95 -1.70
N LYS A 7 -6.60 27.56 -2.75
CA LYS A 7 -5.97 26.23 -2.82
C LYS A 7 -5.18 25.95 -1.53
N PRO A 8 -5.26 24.73 -0.96
CA PRO A 8 -4.52 24.37 0.24
C PRO A 8 -3.03 24.58 0.02
N ASN A 9 -2.34 25.10 1.03
CA ASN A 9 -0.90 25.35 0.95
C ASN A 9 -0.13 24.05 1.14
N CYS A 10 1.04 24.00 0.50
CA CYS A 10 2.01 22.94 0.71
C CYS A 10 3.19 23.43 1.56
N TYR A 11 3.56 22.66 2.57
CA TYR A 11 4.77 22.81 3.37
C TYR A 11 5.67 21.59 3.18
N ALA A 12 6.99 21.78 3.15
CA ALA A 12 7.96 20.71 3.04
C ALA A 12 9.14 20.84 4.00
N LEU A 13 9.57 19.72 4.56
CA LEU A 13 10.82 19.57 5.32
C LEU A 13 11.67 18.48 4.67
N LEU A 14 12.83 18.85 4.14
CA LEU A 14 13.75 17.97 3.42
C LEU A 14 15.05 17.84 4.22
N ILE A 15 15.41 16.62 4.61
CA ILE A 15 16.56 16.34 5.48
C ILE A 15 17.50 15.37 4.74
N GLY A 16 18.73 15.81 4.45
CA GLY A 16 19.74 15.02 3.74
C GLY A 16 21.09 15.03 4.46
N ILE A 17 21.56 13.88 4.92
CA ILE A 17 22.76 13.81 5.76
C ILE A 17 23.81 12.92 5.07
N ASN A 18 24.89 13.52 4.59
CA ASN A 18 26.05 12.77 4.10
C ASN A 18 27.08 12.58 5.21
N LEU A 19 27.36 13.62 5.99
CA LEU A 19 28.45 13.60 6.98
C LEU A 19 28.04 12.89 8.27
N TYR A 20 28.69 11.75 8.55
CA TYR A 20 28.53 10.98 9.78
C TYR A 20 29.90 10.66 10.40
N GLN A 21 30.30 11.47 11.38
CA GLN A 21 31.51 11.24 12.15
C GLN A 21 31.17 10.86 13.58
N GLN A 22 31.60 9.66 13.98
CA GLN A 22 31.38 9.17 15.33
C GLN A 22 32.68 9.22 16.13
N LEU A 23 32.68 9.94 17.26
CA LEU A 23 33.80 9.88 18.20
C LEU A 23 33.74 8.58 18.99
N LEU A 24 34.76 7.73 18.87
CA LEU A 24 34.87 6.48 19.63
C LEU A 24 35.45 6.74 21.03
N LEU A 25 35.23 5.78 21.95
CA LEU A 25 35.83 5.83 23.29
C LEU A 25 37.37 5.87 23.27
N THR A 26 37.98 5.42 22.17
CA THR A 26 39.42 5.45 21.94
C THR A 26 39.95 6.87 21.65
N GLY A 27 39.05 7.85 21.47
CA GLY A 27 39.39 9.20 21.02
C GLY A 27 39.60 9.32 19.50
N ALA A 28 39.44 8.23 18.75
CA ALA A 28 39.48 8.23 17.29
C ALA A 28 38.10 8.55 16.70
N TYR A 29 38.08 9.20 15.53
CA TYR A 29 36.87 9.37 14.73
C TYR A 29 36.72 8.22 13.73
N GLU A 30 35.51 7.68 13.66
CA GLU A 30 35.11 6.74 12.63
C GLU A 30 34.17 7.44 11.63
N ASP A 31 34.46 7.28 10.34
CA ASP A 31 33.72 7.92 9.25
C ASP A 31 32.75 6.92 8.62
N TRP A 32 31.46 7.22 8.78
CA TRP A 32 30.35 6.47 8.21
C TRP A 32 29.62 7.30 7.15
N SER A 33 30.30 8.27 6.52
CA SER A 33 29.64 9.21 5.63
C SER A 33 29.05 8.56 4.37
N LEU A 34 27.85 9.01 4.03
CA LEU A 34 27.10 8.69 2.81
C LEU A 34 27.39 9.71 1.71
N LYS A 35 27.00 9.41 0.46
CA LYS A 35 27.38 10.22 -0.72
C LYS A 35 26.19 10.86 -1.42
N GLY A 36 25.02 10.26 -1.36
CA GLY A 36 23.85 10.64 -2.15
C GLY A 36 22.75 11.36 -1.37
N CYS A 37 22.76 11.33 -0.04
CA CYS A 37 21.65 11.83 0.77
C CYS A 37 21.35 13.31 0.59
N VAL A 38 22.39 14.14 0.54
CA VAL A 38 22.23 15.59 0.28
C VAL A 38 21.71 15.82 -1.14
N ARG A 39 22.22 15.08 -2.13
CA ARG A 39 21.77 15.23 -3.53
C ARG A 39 20.30 14.86 -3.68
N ASP A 40 19.86 13.80 -2.99
CA ASP A 40 18.46 13.35 -3.03
C ASP A 40 17.50 14.49 -2.68
N VAL A 41 17.77 15.22 -1.59
CA VAL A 41 16.90 16.32 -1.15
C VAL A 41 17.05 17.59 -1.97
N GLN A 42 18.24 17.86 -2.52
CA GLN A 42 18.47 18.98 -3.43
C GLN A 42 17.65 18.82 -4.72
N GLU A 43 17.71 17.66 -5.37
CA GLU A 43 16.97 17.44 -6.61
C GLU A 43 15.45 17.37 -6.39
N ILE A 44 15.01 16.87 -5.24
CA ILE A 44 13.60 16.92 -4.83
C ILE A 44 13.16 18.38 -4.64
N LYS A 45 13.95 19.20 -3.96
CA LYS A 45 13.67 20.63 -3.76
C LYS A 45 13.54 21.35 -5.09
N GLU A 46 14.53 21.20 -5.97
CA GLU A 46 14.53 21.82 -7.31
C GLU A 46 13.25 21.47 -8.08
N TYR A 47 12.90 20.18 -8.12
CA TYR A 47 11.68 19.74 -8.81
C TYR A 47 10.39 20.28 -8.17
N MET A 48 10.35 20.40 -6.84
CA MET A 48 9.21 20.97 -6.12
C MET A 48 9.04 22.46 -6.41
N GLU A 49 10.14 23.22 -6.47
CA GLU A 49 10.14 24.65 -6.80
C GLU A 49 9.69 24.91 -8.24
N ASP A 50 9.99 24.00 -9.17
CA ASP A 50 9.63 24.13 -10.59
C ASP A 50 8.14 23.88 -10.88
N ILE A 51 7.48 23.00 -10.14
CA ILE A 51 6.17 22.42 -10.54
C ILE A 51 5.05 22.70 -9.54
N LEU A 52 5.39 22.99 -8.29
CA LEU A 52 4.41 23.19 -7.24
C LEU A 52 4.50 24.61 -6.66
N HIS A 53 3.34 25.16 -6.34
CA HIS A 53 3.27 26.36 -5.50
C HIS A 53 3.46 25.93 -4.05
N VAL A 54 4.70 25.60 -3.67
CA VAL A 54 5.05 25.25 -2.29
C VAL A 54 5.22 26.53 -1.49
N LYS A 55 4.46 26.67 -0.41
CA LYS A 55 4.47 27.89 0.42
C LYS A 55 5.76 28.03 1.21
N HIS A 56 6.32 26.91 1.65
CA HIS A 56 7.55 26.89 2.43
C HIS A 56 8.26 25.55 2.28
N ILE A 57 9.54 25.59 1.91
CA ILE A 57 10.44 24.44 1.90
C ILE A 57 11.59 24.75 2.84
N GLN A 58 11.71 23.97 3.91
CA GLN A 58 12.91 23.96 4.75
C GLN A 58 13.79 22.79 4.31
N MET A 59 15.04 23.08 3.95
CA MET A 59 16.04 22.05 3.62
C MET A 59 17.15 22.09 4.66
N LEU A 60 17.39 20.96 5.32
CA LEU A 60 18.44 20.78 6.32
C LEU A 60 19.44 19.73 5.81
N THR A 61 20.68 20.12 5.61
CA THR A 61 21.69 19.23 5.01
C THR A 61 23.03 19.26 5.73
N ALA A 62 23.72 18.12 5.69
CA ALA A 62 25.09 18.00 6.17
C ALA A 62 25.98 17.38 5.10
N SER A 63 26.60 18.23 4.26
CA SER A 63 27.51 17.83 3.20
C SER A 63 28.93 17.57 3.72
N THR A 64 29.57 16.52 3.21
CA THR A 64 31.00 16.26 3.48
C THR A 64 31.86 17.30 2.73
N PRO A 65 32.78 18.00 3.41
CA PRO A 65 33.77 18.87 2.77
C PRO A 65 34.67 18.10 1.78
N GLY A 66 35.23 18.79 0.77
CA GLY A 66 36.10 18.16 -0.23
C GLY A 66 37.38 17.54 0.36
N GLU A 67 38.04 16.66 -0.41
CA GLU A 67 39.22 15.87 0.03
C GLU A 67 40.38 16.69 0.62
N GLN A 68 40.48 18.00 0.33
CA GLN A 68 41.54 18.88 0.82
C GLN A 68 41.34 19.35 2.27
N SER A 69 40.13 19.22 2.82
CA SER A 69 39.79 19.59 4.21
C SER A 69 39.93 18.44 5.23
N CYS A 70 40.18 17.21 4.78
CA CYS A 70 40.17 16.01 5.62
C CYS A 70 41.53 15.70 6.28
N LEU A 71 42.50 16.63 6.22
CA LEU A 71 43.89 16.42 6.63
C LEU A 71 44.21 16.86 8.07
N SER A 72 43.24 17.35 8.84
CA SER A 72 43.39 17.67 10.27
C SER A 72 42.72 16.64 11.17
N ALA A 73 43.28 16.42 12.36
CA ALA A 73 42.75 15.51 13.39
C ALA A 73 41.50 16.05 14.13
N ASP A 74 40.86 17.08 13.57
CA ASP A 74 39.73 17.79 14.18
C ASP A 74 38.40 17.29 13.61
N PHE A 75 37.33 17.49 14.38
CA PHE A 75 35.96 17.21 13.94
C PHE A 75 35.62 17.99 12.67
N ILE A 76 35.20 17.29 11.61
CA ILE A 76 34.85 17.92 10.34
C ILE A 76 33.42 18.49 10.45
N HIS A 77 33.26 19.72 10.00
CA HIS A 77 31.96 20.38 9.97
C HIS A 77 31.31 20.29 8.58
N PRO A 78 29.97 20.23 8.51
CA PRO A 78 29.28 20.35 7.24
C PRO A 78 29.59 21.68 6.53
N ILE A 79 29.47 21.69 5.20
CA ILE A 79 29.70 22.89 4.37
C ILE A 79 28.63 23.96 4.64
N GLU A 80 27.42 23.53 4.98
CA GLU A 80 26.28 24.39 5.23
C GLU A 80 26.43 25.23 6.51
N GLU A 81 25.68 26.33 6.59
CA GLU A 81 25.62 27.15 7.81
C GLU A 81 24.92 26.41 8.96
N PRO A 82 25.26 26.69 10.24
CA PRO A 82 24.72 25.98 11.40
C PRO A 82 23.20 25.92 11.51
N GLU A 83 22.49 26.93 11.03
CA GLU A 83 21.02 26.99 11.02
C GLU A 83 20.39 26.00 10.03
N LEU A 84 21.16 25.57 9.03
CA LEU A 84 20.76 24.59 8.02
C LEU A 84 21.23 23.17 8.34
N TRP A 85 21.98 22.97 9.42
CA TRP A 85 22.39 21.63 9.81
C TRP A 85 21.19 20.78 10.25
N PRO A 86 21.18 19.47 9.94
CA PRO A 86 20.12 18.54 10.30
C PRO A 86 20.27 18.09 11.77
N THR A 87 20.40 19.06 12.67
CA THR A 87 20.44 18.83 14.11
C THR A 87 19.04 18.55 14.64
N TYR A 88 18.95 17.90 15.79
CA TYR A 88 17.69 17.69 16.48
C TYR A 88 16.95 19.02 16.71
N ALA A 89 17.65 20.07 17.18
CA ALA A 89 17.03 21.36 17.45
C ALA A 89 16.43 22.00 16.19
N ASN A 90 17.17 22.00 15.07
CA ASN A 90 16.70 22.57 13.81
C ASN A 90 15.52 21.77 13.23
N ILE A 91 15.55 20.43 13.32
CA ILE A 91 14.45 19.58 12.86
C ILE A 91 13.18 19.83 13.69
N ILE A 92 13.27 19.81 15.02
CA ILE A 92 12.13 20.07 15.90
C ILE A 92 11.56 21.48 15.67
N SER A 93 12.44 22.49 15.58
CA SER A 93 12.02 23.87 15.30
C SER A 93 11.28 23.99 13.96
N SER A 94 11.74 23.28 12.92
CA SER A 94 11.10 23.26 11.61
C SER A 94 9.71 22.60 11.66
N LEU A 95 9.59 21.46 12.34
CA LEU A 95 8.32 20.77 12.52
C LEU A 95 7.32 21.61 13.33
N ASP A 96 7.78 22.28 14.39
CA ASP A 96 6.95 23.18 15.20
C ASP A 96 6.50 24.42 14.42
N TYR A 97 7.39 24.99 13.59
CA TYR A 97 7.03 26.09 12.69
C TYR A 97 5.94 25.68 11.69
N ILE A 98 6.10 24.53 11.02
CA ILE A 98 5.11 24.00 10.07
C ILE A 98 3.78 23.76 10.80
N ASN A 99 3.81 23.08 11.94
CA ASN A 99 2.60 22.78 12.72
C ASN A 99 1.89 24.05 13.21
N SER A 100 2.64 25.12 13.53
CA SER A 100 2.06 26.41 13.94
C SER A 100 1.47 27.17 12.76
N SER A 101 2.17 27.18 11.62
CA SER A 101 1.84 28.01 10.45
C SER A 101 0.79 27.42 9.52
N ALA A 102 0.74 26.09 9.38
CA ALA A 102 -0.19 25.40 8.50
C ALA A 102 -1.63 25.46 9.03
N LYS A 103 -2.61 25.53 8.14
CA LYS A 103 -4.04 25.56 8.46
C LYS A 103 -4.70 24.20 8.17
N PRO A 104 -5.83 23.87 8.82
CA PRO A 104 -6.61 22.69 8.46
C PRO A 104 -6.82 22.58 6.94
N GLY A 105 -6.55 21.41 6.36
CA GLY A 105 -6.60 21.20 4.90
C GLY A 105 -5.26 21.39 4.17
N ASP A 106 -4.27 22.09 4.75
CA ASP A 106 -2.93 22.20 4.18
C ASP A 106 -2.20 20.83 4.19
N SER A 107 -1.19 20.71 3.32
CA SER A 107 -0.42 19.48 3.13
C SER A 107 1.03 19.64 3.58
N VAL A 108 1.57 18.61 4.23
CA VAL A 108 2.94 18.55 4.76
C VAL A 108 3.67 17.36 4.16
N TYR A 109 4.80 17.62 3.52
CA TYR A 109 5.71 16.59 3.00
C TYR A 109 7.02 16.60 3.79
N ILE A 110 7.42 15.44 4.32
CA ILE A 110 8.66 15.28 5.06
C ILE A 110 9.48 14.22 4.34
N HIS A 111 10.74 14.54 4.01
CA HIS A 111 11.68 13.62 3.38
C HIS A 111 12.93 13.50 4.23
N PHE A 112 13.29 12.28 4.62
CA PHE A 112 14.55 11.99 5.29
C PHE A 112 15.39 11.06 4.43
N SER A 113 16.62 11.47 4.15
CA SER A 113 17.63 10.70 3.43
C SER A 113 18.91 10.67 4.28
N GLY A 114 19.31 9.48 4.75
CA GLY A 114 20.42 9.34 5.69
C GLY A 114 20.48 7.95 6.33
N HIS A 115 21.25 7.83 7.42
CA HIS A 115 21.27 6.63 8.24
C HIS A 115 20.05 6.53 9.16
N GLY A 116 19.49 5.32 9.23
CA GLY A 116 18.64 4.91 10.34
C GLY A 116 19.39 3.92 11.25
N THR A 117 18.84 3.72 12.44
CA THR A 117 19.35 2.74 13.40
C THR A 117 18.21 2.13 14.21
N SER A 118 18.48 1.05 14.93
CA SER A 118 17.55 0.41 15.85
C SER A 118 18.33 -0.37 16.92
N LYS A 119 17.78 -0.47 18.14
CA LYS A 119 18.38 -1.27 19.22
C LYS A 119 18.46 -2.75 18.84
N ASP A 120 17.40 -3.25 18.21
CA ASP A 120 17.31 -4.55 17.55
C ASP A 120 16.25 -4.53 16.43
N SER A 121 15.97 -5.67 15.80
CA SER A 121 14.99 -5.75 14.69
C SER A 121 13.51 -5.62 15.11
N THR A 122 13.21 -5.66 16.41
CA THR A 122 11.86 -5.59 16.97
C THR A 122 11.52 -4.23 17.57
N GLU A 123 12.54 -3.44 17.89
CA GLU A 123 12.40 -2.08 18.42
C GLU A 123 12.08 -1.03 17.35
N PRO A 124 11.45 0.11 17.72
CA PRO A 124 11.16 1.18 16.78
C PRO A 124 12.44 1.73 16.16
N MET A 125 12.34 2.09 14.88
CA MET A 125 13.45 2.74 14.19
C MET A 125 13.75 4.13 14.77
N MET A 126 15.01 4.51 14.67
CA MET A 126 15.53 5.84 14.99
C MET A 126 16.20 6.45 13.75
N LEU A 127 16.06 7.76 13.58
CA LEU A 127 16.80 8.50 12.56
C LEU A 127 18.11 9.00 13.18
N VAL A 128 19.24 8.78 12.49
CA VAL A 128 20.55 9.25 12.95
C VAL A 128 20.80 10.65 12.42
N LEU A 129 20.94 11.61 13.33
CA LEU A 129 21.11 13.03 13.06
C LEU A 129 22.56 13.46 13.31
N PHE A 130 22.96 14.51 12.61
CA PHE A 130 24.21 15.22 12.90
C PHE A 130 24.04 16.05 14.17
N ASP A 131 24.97 15.94 15.13
CA ASP A 131 24.94 16.76 16.34
C ASP A 131 26.35 17.11 16.83
N ARG A 132 26.80 18.32 16.47
CA ARG A 132 28.06 18.92 16.93
C ARG A 132 28.15 19.03 18.45
N GLY A 133 27.02 19.27 19.13
CA GLY A 133 26.99 19.49 20.58
C GLY A 133 27.13 18.21 21.39
N SER A 134 27.04 17.05 20.74
CA SER A 134 27.14 15.75 21.39
C SER A 134 28.60 15.31 21.54
N ASN A 135 28.89 14.57 22.61
CA ASN A 135 30.19 13.94 22.84
C ASN A 135 30.55 12.87 21.79
N ARG A 136 29.65 12.56 20.88
CA ARG A 136 29.77 11.49 19.87
C ARG A 136 29.63 12.00 18.43
N GLY A 137 29.29 13.27 18.22
CA GLY A 137 28.98 13.85 16.90
C GLY A 137 27.58 13.52 16.35
N LEU A 138 26.79 12.73 17.08
CA LEU A 138 25.53 12.14 16.62
C LEU A 138 24.42 12.27 17.68
N ARG A 139 23.17 12.29 17.22
CA ARG A 139 21.98 12.16 18.07
C ARG A 139 20.90 11.36 17.36
N TYR A 140 20.09 10.62 18.12
CA TYR A 140 18.95 9.88 17.58
C TYR A 140 17.65 10.67 17.73
N LEU A 141 16.82 10.67 16.68
CA LEU A 141 15.40 11.02 16.75
C LEU A 141 14.57 9.74 16.78
N GLN A 142 13.90 9.51 17.89
CA GLN A 142 13.11 8.30 18.13
C GLN A 142 11.86 8.27 17.23
N GLY A 143 11.54 7.11 16.66
CA GLY A 143 10.33 6.95 15.84
C GLY A 143 9.04 7.22 16.63
N SER A 144 9.03 6.94 17.93
CA SER A 144 7.92 7.25 18.84
C SER A 144 7.71 8.76 19.01
N GLU A 145 8.79 9.53 19.09
CA GLU A 145 8.77 10.98 19.17
C GLU A 145 8.28 11.60 17.86
N LEU A 146 8.83 11.14 16.72
CA LEU A 146 8.36 11.55 15.41
C LEU A 146 6.86 11.28 15.25
N THR A 147 6.38 10.11 15.68
CA THR A 147 4.94 9.77 15.66
C THR A 147 4.08 10.78 16.43
N GLN A 148 4.55 11.28 17.57
CA GLN A 148 3.82 12.27 18.35
C GLN A 148 3.73 13.61 17.64
N LEU A 149 4.82 14.06 17.02
CA LEU A 149 4.85 15.29 16.21
C LEU A 149 3.90 15.19 15.01
N LEU A 150 3.92 14.07 14.30
CA LEU A 150 3.01 13.82 13.17
C LEU A 150 1.54 13.75 13.63
N SER A 151 1.27 13.14 14.77
CA SER A 151 -0.09 13.04 15.32
C SER A 151 -0.68 14.43 15.62
N LYS A 152 0.12 15.37 16.15
CA LYS A 152 -0.33 16.77 16.34
C LYS A 152 -0.75 17.42 15.02
N MET A 153 -0.01 17.17 13.94
CA MET A 153 -0.34 17.67 12.60
C MET A 153 -1.64 17.04 12.07
N VAL A 154 -1.82 15.74 12.25
CA VAL A 154 -3.04 15.02 11.86
C VAL A 154 -4.26 15.51 12.66
N ASP A 155 -4.11 15.73 13.96
CA ASP A 155 -5.17 16.25 14.83
C ASP A 155 -5.64 17.64 14.37
N LYS A 156 -4.71 18.46 13.84
CA LYS A 156 -4.98 19.75 13.19
C LYS A 156 -5.58 19.63 11.78
N LYS A 157 -5.88 18.40 11.31
CA LYS A 157 -6.43 18.10 9.98
C LYS A 157 -5.48 18.47 8.82
N LEU A 158 -4.17 18.37 9.05
CA LEU A 158 -3.17 18.45 7.97
C LEU A 158 -3.08 17.10 7.25
N THR A 159 -2.83 17.12 5.93
CA THR A 159 -2.48 15.90 5.19
C THR A 159 -0.96 15.71 5.25
N VAL A 160 -0.50 14.64 5.89
CA VAL A 160 0.93 14.43 6.14
C VAL A 160 1.47 13.23 5.35
N THR A 161 2.55 13.43 4.60
CA THR A 161 3.29 12.39 3.90
C THR A 161 4.74 12.37 4.36
N LEU A 162 5.21 11.22 4.85
CA LEU A 162 6.59 10.99 5.27
C LEU A 162 7.28 10.01 4.32
N VAL A 163 8.47 10.36 3.84
CA VAL A 163 9.34 9.49 3.05
C VAL A 163 10.65 9.27 3.81
N LEU A 164 11.00 8.01 4.04
CA LEU A 164 12.21 7.59 4.74
C LEU A 164 13.11 6.77 3.81
N ASP A 165 14.13 7.41 3.24
CA ASP A 165 15.20 6.74 2.50
C ASP A 165 16.39 6.41 3.41
N CYS A 166 16.13 5.49 4.35
CA CYS A 166 17.09 4.97 5.32
C CYS A 166 16.80 3.50 5.66
N CYS A 167 17.77 2.79 6.23
CA CYS A 167 17.59 1.44 6.75
C CYS A 167 17.03 1.46 8.18
N GLN A 168 16.27 0.42 8.55
CA GLN A 168 15.95 0.17 9.95
C GLN A 168 16.84 -0.88 10.61
N SER A 169 17.20 -1.95 9.91
CA SER A 169 17.98 -3.05 10.49
C SER A 169 19.26 -3.28 9.71
N GLY A 170 20.38 -3.25 10.42
CA GLY A 170 21.69 -3.63 9.91
C GLY A 170 21.75 -5.14 9.77
N GLY A 171 21.21 -5.69 8.69
CA GLY A 171 21.48 -7.09 8.37
C GLY A 171 22.99 -7.32 8.37
N VAL A 172 23.47 -8.32 9.11
CA VAL A 172 24.89 -8.60 9.43
C VAL A 172 25.80 -8.51 8.19
N MET A 173 26.35 -7.34 7.90
CA MET A 173 27.51 -7.12 7.05
C MET A 173 28.20 -5.87 7.59
N ARG A 174 29.26 -6.10 8.36
CA ARG A 174 30.23 -5.05 8.66
C ARG A 174 30.98 -4.73 7.36
N ASN A 175 31.14 -3.46 7.02
CA ASN A 175 31.98 -2.92 5.92
C ASN A 175 31.34 -2.68 4.54
N ASP A 176 30.02 -2.51 4.42
CA ASP A 176 29.43 -1.95 3.18
C ASP A 176 28.99 -0.50 3.42
N SER A 177 29.81 0.45 2.98
CA SER A 177 29.58 1.89 3.12
C SER A 177 28.43 2.42 2.26
N SER A 178 27.81 1.58 1.42
CA SER A 178 26.61 1.96 0.65
C SER A 178 25.32 1.77 1.45
N ILE A 179 25.36 1.03 2.57
CA ILE A 179 24.17 0.74 3.37
C ILE A 179 23.80 1.98 4.20
N ARG A 180 22.52 2.37 4.13
CA ARG A 180 21.97 3.49 4.89
C ARG A 180 21.58 3.13 6.32
N PHE A 181 22.46 2.41 7.01
CA PHE A 181 22.31 1.97 8.42
C PHE A 181 23.57 2.31 9.23
N LEU A 182 23.39 2.77 10.47
CA LEU A 182 24.48 2.88 11.43
C LEU A 182 24.20 1.96 12.64
N GLU A 183 25.20 1.21 13.11
CA GLU A 183 25.05 0.38 14.31
C GLU A 183 24.65 1.25 15.52
N TYR A 184 23.67 0.76 16.29
CA TYR A 184 23.18 1.48 17.46
C TYR A 184 24.26 1.58 18.53
N ASP A 185 24.66 2.80 18.87
CA ASP A 185 25.52 3.12 20.01
C ASP A 185 24.66 3.50 21.24
N PRO A 186 24.64 2.68 22.31
CA PRO A 186 23.93 2.98 23.55
C PRO A 186 24.38 4.28 24.23
N LEU A 187 25.63 4.71 24.01
CA LEU A 187 26.19 5.90 24.63
C LEU A 187 25.70 7.18 23.93
N VAL A 188 25.37 7.10 22.64
CA VAL A 188 24.67 8.18 21.93
C VAL A 188 23.25 8.34 22.48
N ASP A 189 22.51 7.24 22.68
CA ASP A 189 21.14 7.26 23.23
C ASP A 189 21.13 7.76 24.69
N ALA A 190 22.07 7.27 25.52
CA ALA A 190 22.18 7.64 26.93
C ALA A 190 22.56 9.12 27.16
N ALA A 191 23.16 9.79 26.19
CA ALA A 191 23.46 11.23 26.27
C ALA A 191 22.18 12.09 26.19
N TYR A 192 21.11 11.55 25.63
CA TYR A 192 19.83 12.22 25.43
C TYR A 192 18.67 11.34 25.93
N PRO A 193 18.62 11.03 27.25
CA PRO A 193 17.60 10.15 27.79
C PRO A 193 16.22 10.76 27.55
N SER A 194 15.33 9.97 26.96
CA SER A 194 13.98 10.40 26.63
C SER A 194 13.24 10.90 27.88
N SER A 195 12.68 12.11 27.84
CA SER A 195 11.80 12.63 28.88
C SER A 195 10.40 11.99 28.81
N HIS A 196 10.33 10.66 28.68
CA HIS A 196 9.09 9.91 28.46
C HIS A 196 8.08 10.03 29.63
N GLU A 197 8.49 10.53 30.80
CA GLU A 197 7.59 10.72 31.95
C GLU A 197 6.77 12.02 31.92
N GLN A 198 7.15 13.06 31.14
CA GLN A 198 6.47 14.36 31.21
C GLN A 198 5.37 14.61 30.17
N TYR A 199 5.17 13.69 29.22
CA TYR A 199 4.20 13.88 28.13
C TYR A 199 3.20 12.73 27.97
N LEU A 200 2.96 11.96 29.04
CA LEU A 200 1.80 11.08 29.15
C LEU A 200 0.53 11.94 29.34
N ASN A 201 0.00 12.46 28.23
CA ASN A 201 -1.32 13.07 28.20
C ASN A 201 -2.35 12.04 28.72
N PRO A 202 -3.19 12.36 29.73
CA PRO A 202 -4.11 11.41 30.36
C PRO A 202 -5.21 10.88 29.41
N THR A 203 -5.33 11.45 28.20
CA THR A 203 -6.31 11.07 27.18
C THR A 203 -5.86 9.91 26.29
N TYR A 204 -4.59 9.50 26.32
CA TYR A 204 -4.05 8.40 25.51
C TYR A 204 -3.57 7.22 26.37
N ARG A 205 -4.46 6.67 27.21
CA ARG A 205 -4.29 5.30 27.74
C ARG A 205 -4.55 4.27 26.64
N HIS A 206 -3.60 4.12 25.73
CA HIS A 206 -3.47 2.91 24.94
C HIS A 206 -2.05 2.39 25.13
N ILE A 207 -1.91 1.46 26.08
CA ILE A 207 -0.79 0.52 26.10
C ILE A 207 -0.88 -0.25 24.78
N ALA A 208 -0.14 0.22 23.79
CA ALA A 208 0.17 -0.51 22.58
C ALA A 208 1.46 -1.26 22.88
N ALA A 209 1.37 -2.57 23.12
CA ALA A 209 2.51 -3.48 23.05
C ALA A 209 2.94 -3.67 21.57
N SER A 210 3.11 -2.57 20.85
CA SER A 210 3.62 -2.51 19.49
C SER A 210 4.77 -1.51 19.53
N CYS A 211 5.99 -2.03 19.54
CA CYS A 211 7.22 -1.25 19.63
C CYS A 211 7.35 -0.22 18.48
N ASP A 212 6.77 -0.44 17.30
CA ASP A 212 6.88 0.48 16.15
C ASP A 212 5.56 1.24 15.84
N THR A 213 5.25 2.29 16.63
CA THR A 213 4.04 3.13 16.43
C THR A 213 4.08 3.96 15.16
N LEU A 214 5.28 4.28 14.66
CA LEU A 214 5.47 5.05 13.43
C LEU A 214 4.87 4.31 12.24
N ARG A 215 5.11 3.00 12.13
CA ARG A 215 4.58 2.18 11.04
C ARG A 215 3.19 1.62 11.28
N ASN A 216 2.49 2.19 12.25
CA ASN A 216 1.06 2.02 12.41
C ASN A 216 0.37 3.38 12.36
N PRO A 217 0.49 4.11 11.23
CA PRO A 217 0.08 5.49 11.16
C PRO A 217 -1.43 5.63 11.30
N SER A 218 -1.85 6.65 12.05
CA SER A 218 -3.25 7.07 12.16
C SER A 218 -3.38 8.43 11.49
N GLY A 219 -3.87 8.46 10.25
CA GLY A 219 -4.17 9.70 9.51
C GLY A 219 -3.03 10.32 8.72
N TYR A 220 -1.90 9.62 8.55
CA TYR A 220 -0.79 10.04 7.69
C TYR A 220 -0.25 8.87 6.85
N THR A 221 0.57 9.16 5.83
CA THR A 221 1.17 8.15 4.94
C THR A 221 2.68 8.11 5.13
N ILE A 222 3.26 6.90 5.15
CA ILE A 222 4.72 6.69 5.17
C ILE A 222 5.14 5.83 3.98
N ILE A 223 6.21 6.21 3.30
CA ILE A 223 6.92 5.34 2.36
C ILE A 223 8.35 5.14 2.87
N THR A 224 8.76 3.89 3.11
CA THR A 224 10.11 3.53 3.55
C THR A 224 10.88 2.83 2.44
N ALA A 225 12.21 2.97 2.44
CA ALA A 225 13.06 2.44 1.37
C ALA A 225 13.16 0.91 1.33
N ALA A 226 12.93 0.26 2.47
CA ALA A 226 13.04 -1.18 2.63
C ALA A 226 12.04 -1.70 3.68
N GLY A 227 11.78 -3.01 3.66
CA GLY A 227 11.05 -3.71 4.72
C GLY A 227 11.83 -3.77 6.05
N PRO A 228 11.19 -4.16 7.17
CA PRO A 228 11.81 -4.14 8.50
C PRO A 228 13.09 -4.98 8.65
N HIS A 229 13.23 -6.01 7.81
CA HIS A 229 14.36 -6.95 7.81
C HIS A 229 15.26 -6.82 6.58
N GLU A 230 15.13 -5.71 5.87
CA GLU A 230 15.81 -5.46 4.59
C GLU A 230 16.67 -4.20 4.67
N LYS A 231 17.57 -4.07 3.69
CA LYS A 231 18.51 -2.96 3.60
C LYS A 231 18.08 -1.97 2.53
N ALA A 232 18.32 -0.69 2.81
CA ALA A 232 18.31 0.41 1.87
C ALA A 232 19.76 0.81 1.53
N GLN A 233 20.07 0.97 0.24
CA GLN A 233 21.41 1.23 -0.23
C GLN A 233 21.52 2.53 -1.03
N GLU A 234 22.75 3.05 -1.13
CA GLU A 234 23.15 4.02 -2.14
C GLU A 234 23.51 3.33 -3.44
N HIS A 235 23.11 3.93 -4.56
CA HIS A 235 23.42 3.44 -5.89
C HIS A 235 23.94 4.56 -6.78
N ASP A 236 24.94 4.25 -7.62
CA ASP A 236 25.49 5.18 -8.61
C ASP A 236 24.65 5.12 -9.89
N PHE A 237 23.89 6.18 -10.17
CA PHE A 237 23.05 6.30 -11.37
C PHE A 237 23.72 7.03 -12.53
N SER A 238 25.03 7.31 -12.44
CA SER A 238 25.76 7.99 -13.51
C SER A 238 25.86 7.14 -14.78
N LYS A 239 25.78 7.80 -15.94
CA LYS A 239 26.06 7.16 -17.24
C LYS A 239 27.57 7.08 -17.56
N ASN A 240 28.40 7.81 -16.82
CA ASN A 240 29.83 7.93 -17.05
C ASN A 240 30.61 7.65 -15.76
N LYS A 241 31.57 6.72 -15.83
CA LYS A 241 32.43 6.30 -14.71
C LYS A 241 33.23 7.44 -14.05
N HIS A 242 33.41 8.57 -14.75
CA HIS A 242 34.18 9.72 -14.26
C HIS A 242 33.36 10.73 -13.44
N ASN A 243 32.02 10.64 -13.43
CA ASN A 243 31.17 11.56 -12.66
C ASN A 243 30.09 10.78 -11.92
N LYS A 244 30.47 10.14 -10.81
CA LYS A 244 29.58 9.28 -10.03
C LYS A 244 28.41 10.06 -9.44
N GLN A 245 27.21 9.54 -9.64
CA GLN A 245 25.98 10.14 -9.15
C GLN A 245 25.28 9.20 -8.17
N TYR A 246 25.82 9.12 -6.95
CA TYR A 246 25.17 8.40 -5.84
C TYR A 246 23.83 9.01 -5.43
N HIS A 247 22.83 8.15 -5.23
CA HIS A 247 21.53 8.48 -4.69
C HIS A 247 21.02 7.37 -3.78
N GLY A 248 20.08 7.71 -2.92
CA GLY A 248 19.19 6.74 -2.31
C GLY A 248 18.28 6.14 -3.37
N VAL A 249 18.19 4.81 -3.41
CA VAL A 249 17.45 4.12 -4.48
C VAL A 249 15.95 4.46 -4.42
N LEU A 250 15.40 4.69 -3.21
CA LEU A 250 14.01 5.12 -3.07
C LEU A 250 13.83 6.54 -3.59
N SER A 251 14.65 7.48 -3.14
CA SER A 251 14.55 8.91 -3.50
C SER A 251 14.75 9.13 -5.00
N TYR A 252 15.71 8.46 -5.62
CA TYR A 252 15.93 8.51 -7.06
C TYR A 252 14.70 8.08 -7.85
N PHE A 253 14.12 6.93 -7.52
CA PHE A 253 12.94 6.42 -8.23
C PHE A 253 11.66 7.15 -7.87
N LEU A 254 11.56 7.75 -6.69
CA LEU A 254 10.47 8.66 -6.34
C LEU A 254 10.48 9.91 -7.23
N LEU A 255 11.62 10.58 -7.35
CA LEU A 255 11.76 11.76 -8.21
C LEU A 255 11.49 11.41 -9.68
N LYS A 256 12.01 10.26 -10.13
CA LYS A 256 11.73 9.75 -11.48
C LYS A 256 10.26 9.45 -11.70
N ALA A 257 9.58 8.88 -10.71
CA ALA A 257 8.14 8.62 -10.76
C ALA A 257 7.37 9.93 -10.95
N TRP A 258 7.69 10.97 -10.16
CA TRP A 258 7.05 12.28 -10.32
C TRP A 258 7.29 12.89 -11.70
N LYS A 259 8.52 12.84 -12.21
CA LYS A 259 8.88 13.34 -13.56
C LYS A 259 8.10 12.61 -14.66
N GLU A 260 8.03 11.28 -14.59
CA GLU A 260 7.33 10.47 -15.60
C GLU A 260 5.81 10.54 -15.46
N SER A 261 5.27 10.78 -14.27
CA SER A 261 3.82 10.85 -14.04
C SER A 261 3.19 12.22 -14.28
N GLY A 262 4.00 13.23 -14.65
CA GLY A 262 3.54 14.61 -14.80
C GLY A 262 3.36 15.36 -13.48
N GLY A 263 3.91 14.86 -12.38
CA GLY A 263 3.92 15.54 -11.08
C GLY A 263 3.50 14.67 -9.88
N PRO A 264 3.63 15.22 -8.66
CA PRO A 264 3.38 14.50 -7.40
C PRO A 264 1.91 14.45 -6.96
N THR A 265 1.01 15.02 -7.76
CA THR A 265 -0.46 15.02 -7.55
C THR A 265 -1.09 13.69 -7.97
N VAL A 266 -0.32 12.82 -8.64
CA VAL A 266 -0.73 11.45 -8.92
C VAL A 266 -0.87 10.66 -7.61
N LYS A 267 -1.85 9.76 -7.55
CA LYS A 267 -2.11 8.93 -6.36
C LYS A 267 -0.82 8.25 -5.89
N GLN A 268 -0.49 8.43 -4.61
CA GLN A 268 0.68 7.87 -3.95
C GLN A 268 0.84 6.37 -4.23
N LYS A 269 -0.27 5.63 -4.28
CA LYS A 269 -0.29 4.21 -4.62
C LYS A 269 0.38 3.87 -5.96
N LEU A 270 0.14 4.67 -7.00
CA LEU A 270 0.74 4.43 -8.33
C LEU A 270 2.23 4.73 -8.34
N ILE A 271 2.60 5.82 -7.69
CA ILE A 271 4.00 6.20 -7.50
C ILE A 271 4.72 5.10 -6.72
N TYR A 272 4.10 4.58 -5.66
CA TYR A 272 4.59 3.45 -4.88
C TYR A 272 4.77 2.17 -5.73
N GLU A 273 3.81 1.82 -6.58
CA GLU A 273 3.89 0.65 -7.47
C GLU A 273 5.03 0.80 -8.50
N TYR A 274 5.13 1.98 -9.10
CA TYR A 274 6.21 2.34 -10.03
C TYR A 274 7.56 2.21 -9.35
N LEU A 275 7.77 2.91 -8.22
CA LEU A 275 9.07 2.97 -7.56
C LEU A 275 9.46 1.60 -7.02
N SER A 276 8.52 0.83 -6.46
CA SER A 276 8.84 -0.47 -5.89
C SER A 276 9.37 -1.44 -6.94
N THR A 277 8.82 -1.36 -8.16
CA THR A 277 9.29 -2.18 -9.28
C THR A 277 10.67 -1.77 -9.76
N ARG A 278 10.92 -0.46 -9.85
CA ARG A 278 12.23 0.07 -10.26
C ARG A 278 13.32 -0.21 -9.22
N VAL A 279 13.01 -0.05 -7.94
CA VAL A 279 13.90 -0.33 -6.81
C VAL A 279 14.30 -1.80 -6.85
N ARG A 280 13.35 -2.74 -6.88
CA ARG A 280 13.64 -4.19 -6.93
C ARG A 280 14.49 -4.60 -8.13
N LYS A 281 14.23 -4.00 -9.30
CA LYS A 281 15.01 -4.26 -10.51
C LYS A 281 16.46 -3.79 -10.38
N THR A 282 16.70 -2.73 -9.60
CA THR A 282 18.01 -2.09 -9.44
C THR A 282 18.79 -2.71 -8.29
N CYS A 283 18.12 -2.94 -7.15
CA CYS A 283 18.68 -3.49 -5.92
C CYS A 283 17.81 -4.68 -5.46
N PRO A 284 18.10 -5.90 -5.95
CA PRO A 284 17.44 -7.11 -5.47
C PRO A 284 17.61 -7.25 -3.95
N GLY A 285 16.50 -7.43 -3.22
CA GLY A 285 16.50 -7.52 -1.76
C GLY A 285 16.15 -6.21 -1.03
N GLN A 286 15.95 -5.10 -1.75
CA GLN A 286 15.37 -3.87 -1.22
C GLN A 286 13.91 -3.74 -1.69
N ASN A 287 12.94 -3.87 -0.77
CA ASN A 287 11.52 -3.73 -1.07
C ASN A 287 10.91 -2.54 -0.30
N PRO A 288 10.58 -1.43 -1.00
CA PRO A 288 9.91 -0.31 -0.37
C PRO A 288 8.58 -0.71 0.27
N MET A 289 8.27 -0.11 1.42
CA MET A 289 6.99 -0.30 2.11
C MET A 289 6.18 0.98 2.10
N CYS A 290 4.86 0.85 1.93
CA CYS A 290 3.91 1.96 2.12
C CYS A 290 3.00 1.64 3.31
N TYR A 291 2.87 2.59 4.24
CA TYR A 291 1.99 2.54 5.42
C TYR A 291 1.00 3.69 5.38
N GLY A 292 -0.17 3.50 5.98
CA GLY A 292 -1.25 4.49 6.00
C GLY A 292 -2.07 4.51 4.70
N THR A 293 -2.77 5.61 4.48
CA THR A 293 -3.75 5.76 3.39
C THR A 293 -3.10 6.37 2.15
N ASN A 294 -2.85 5.57 1.12
CA ASN A 294 -2.11 5.99 -0.09
C ASN A 294 -2.99 6.35 -1.30
N ILE A 295 -4.26 6.69 -1.07
CA ILE A 295 -5.23 7.01 -2.13
C ILE A 295 -5.19 8.48 -2.59
N ARG A 296 -4.44 9.33 -1.89
CA ARG A 296 -4.25 10.76 -2.19
C ARG A 296 -2.96 10.99 -2.99
N GLY A 297 -2.76 12.19 -3.53
CA GLY A 297 -1.44 12.64 -4.00
C GLY A 297 -0.51 12.93 -2.83
N PHE A 298 0.78 13.19 -3.10
CA PHE A 298 1.76 13.51 -2.05
C PHE A 298 1.44 14.80 -1.29
N PHE A 299 0.63 15.67 -1.91
CA PHE A 299 0.23 16.98 -1.39
C PHE A 299 -1.29 17.12 -1.24
N GLY A 300 -2.00 16.01 -1.02
CA GLY A 300 -3.43 16.00 -0.70
C GLY A 300 -4.36 16.05 -1.91
N ASP A 301 -3.98 16.77 -2.97
CA ASP A 301 -4.77 16.86 -4.20
C ASP A 301 -4.58 15.63 -5.11
N VAL A 302 -5.67 15.21 -5.76
CA VAL A 302 -5.66 14.30 -6.91
C VAL A 302 -6.54 14.94 -7.99
N PRO A 303 -6.05 15.12 -9.24
CA PRO A 303 -6.89 15.58 -10.32
C PRO A 303 -8.10 14.65 -10.50
N THR A 304 -9.30 15.22 -10.53
CA THR A 304 -10.53 14.51 -10.91
C THR A 304 -10.40 14.05 -12.37
N GLY A 305 -10.40 12.73 -12.60
CA GLY A 305 -10.42 12.19 -13.96
C GLY A 305 -9.69 10.87 -14.18
N ILE A 306 -8.72 10.49 -13.32
CA ILE A 306 -7.98 9.24 -13.51
C ILE A 306 -8.51 8.14 -12.57
N ASN A 307 -9.68 7.61 -12.92
CA ASN A 307 -10.48 6.73 -12.05
C ASN A 307 -10.38 5.22 -12.35
N GLN A 308 -9.32 4.76 -13.01
CA GLN A 308 -9.20 3.35 -13.43
C GLN A 308 -8.13 2.54 -12.66
N THR A 309 -8.51 1.31 -12.31
CA THR A 309 -7.73 0.20 -11.73
C THR A 309 -6.58 -0.21 -12.65
N SER A 310 -5.45 0.50 -12.62
CA SER A 310 -4.28 0.17 -13.44
C SER A 310 -3.37 -0.88 -12.78
N ILE A 311 -2.83 -1.80 -13.58
CA ILE A 311 -1.87 -2.85 -13.20
C ILE A 311 -0.54 -2.55 -13.88
N LEU A 312 0.60 -2.77 -13.22
CA LEU A 312 1.89 -2.55 -13.87
C LEU A 312 2.17 -3.56 -14.99
N VAL A 313 2.91 -3.13 -16.01
CA VAL A 313 3.42 -3.94 -17.11
C VAL A 313 4.93 -4.09 -16.98
N VAL A 314 5.42 -5.32 -17.18
CA VAL A 314 6.85 -5.63 -17.21
C VAL A 314 7.21 -6.30 -18.54
N ILE A 315 8.26 -5.81 -19.18
CA ILE A 315 8.87 -6.45 -20.35
C ILE A 315 9.97 -7.39 -19.87
N LYS A 316 9.85 -8.68 -20.22
CA LYS A 316 10.85 -9.71 -19.93
C LYS A 316 12.07 -9.59 -20.87
N PRO A 317 13.22 -10.21 -20.54
CA PRO A 317 14.40 -10.22 -21.40
C PRO A 317 14.16 -10.79 -22.81
N ASP A 318 13.22 -11.73 -22.93
CA ASP A 318 12.76 -12.33 -24.20
C ASP A 318 11.77 -11.43 -24.97
N LYS A 319 11.57 -10.19 -24.52
CA LYS A 319 10.62 -9.19 -25.03
C LYS A 319 9.14 -9.54 -24.85
N ASN A 320 8.81 -10.60 -24.10
CA ASN A 320 7.42 -10.89 -23.80
C ASN A 320 6.86 -9.87 -22.80
N ILE A 321 5.63 -9.40 -23.08
CA ILE A 321 4.91 -8.46 -22.22
C ILE A 321 4.23 -9.27 -21.11
N GLN A 322 4.49 -8.91 -19.87
CA GLN A 322 3.89 -9.54 -18.70
C GLN A 322 3.02 -8.53 -17.95
N LEU A 323 1.77 -8.91 -17.70
CA LEU A 323 0.89 -8.17 -16.81
C LEU A 323 1.25 -8.53 -15.39
N GLU A 324 1.53 -7.53 -14.56
CA GLU A 324 1.72 -7.69 -13.13
C GLU A 324 0.40 -8.06 -12.42
N ALA A 325 -0.27 -9.16 -12.80
CA ALA A 325 -1.40 -9.82 -12.11
C ALA A 325 -1.66 -11.21 -12.72
N GLY A 326 -2.13 -12.16 -11.90
CA GLY A 326 -2.44 -13.54 -12.28
C GLY A 326 -3.81 -14.02 -11.79
N HIS A 327 -4.03 -15.34 -11.80
CA HIS A 327 -5.36 -15.91 -11.50
C HIS A 327 -5.86 -15.55 -10.09
N ILE A 328 -4.97 -15.41 -9.10
CA ILE A 328 -5.36 -15.08 -7.72
C ILE A 328 -5.82 -13.61 -7.57
N HIS A 329 -5.66 -12.82 -8.64
CA HIS A 329 -6.13 -11.42 -8.77
C HIS A 329 -7.43 -11.34 -9.60
N GLY A 330 -7.98 -12.51 -9.95
CA GLY A 330 -9.17 -12.63 -10.79
C GLY A 330 -8.91 -12.46 -12.29
N ILE A 331 -7.66 -12.56 -12.75
CA ILE A 331 -7.35 -12.51 -14.19
C ILE A 331 -7.62 -13.86 -14.84
N CYS A 332 -8.18 -13.86 -16.05
CA CYS A 332 -8.46 -15.04 -16.86
C CYS A 332 -7.82 -14.94 -18.24
N ASP A 333 -7.61 -16.10 -18.87
CA ASP A 333 -7.21 -16.14 -20.27
C ASP A 333 -8.26 -15.43 -21.13
N GLY A 334 -7.79 -14.59 -22.03
CA GLY A 334 -8.62 -13.79 -22.90
C GLY A 334 -9.00 -12.41 -22.38
N ASP A 335 -8.69 -12.08 -21.12
CA ASP A 335 -8.89 -10.72 -20.60
C ASP A 335 -8.12 -9.69 -21.43
N GLN A 336 -8.73 -8.53 -21.65
CA GLN A 336 -8.14 -7.44 -22.43
C GLN A 336 -7.82 -6.24 -21.55
N PHE A 337 -6.72 -5.56 -21.87
CA PHE A 337 -6.22 -4.40 -21.16
C PHE A 337 -5.83 -3.30 -22.13
N PHE A 338 -6.15 -2.06 -21.76
CA PHE A 338 -5.60 -0.86 -22.36
C PHE A 338 -4.26 -0.53 -21.70
N LEU A 339 -3.18 -0.49 -22.48
CA LEU A 339 -1.83 -0.20 -22.01
C LEU A 339 -1.48 1.25 -22.26
N HIS A 340 -0.94 1.92 -21.24
CA HIS A 340 -0.56 3.32 -21.34
C HIS A 340 0.70 3.64 -20.53
N PRO A 341 1.48 4.66 -20.92
CA PRO A 341 2.59 5.17 -20.12
C PRO A 341 2.15 5.65 -18.74
N PHE A 342 3.11 5.76 -17.81
CA PHE A 342 2.84 6.41 -16.54
C PHE A 342 2.54 7.90 -16.78
N GLY A 343 1.52 8.45 -16.11
CA GLY A 343 1.09 9.84 -16.28
C GLY A 343 0.13 10.10 -17.46
N ASP A 344 0.11 9.23 -18.47
CA ASP A 344 -0.69 9.43 -19.69
C ASP A 344 -1.92 8.51 -19.72
N SER A 345 -2.93 8.81 -18.90
CA SER A 345 -4.16 8.02 -18.85
C SER A 345 -5.22 8.43 -19.89
N ASN A 346 -5.04 9.60 -20.49
CA ASN A 346 -6.01 10.23 -21.40
C ASN A 346 -5.37 10.40 -22.77
N SER A 347 -5.07 9.30 -23.46
CA SER A 347 -4.63 9.37 -24.85
C SER A 347 -5.83 9.73 -25.76
N GLU A 348 -6.27 10.98 -25.74
CA GLU A 348 -7.15 11.52 -26.80
C GLU A 348 -6.40 11.68 -28.13
N SER A 349 -5.06 11.58 -28.12
CA SER A 349 -4.19 11.92 -29.25
C SER A 349 -3.44 10.73 -29.89
N GLY A 350 -3.68 9.49 -29.46
CA GLY A 350 -3.01 8.29 -29.99
C GLY A 350 -3.92 7.06 -30.09
N GLU A 351 -3.59 6.14 -31.01
CA GLU A 351 -4.29 4.85 -31.11
C GLU A 351 -4.14 4.05 -29.80
N PRO A 352 -5.23 3.51 -29.23
CA PRO A 352 -5.16 2.83 -27.95
C PRO A 352 -4.40 1.51 -28.06
N ILE A 353 -3.38 1.29 -27.23
CA ILE A 353 -2.61 0.03 -27.25
C ILE A 353 -3.39 -1.02 -26.44
N ILE A 354 -3.91 -2.04 -27.10
CA ILE A 354 -4.71 -3.08 -26.46
C ILE A 354 -3.91 -4.39 -26.42
N ALA A 355 -3.86 -5.00 -25.25
CA ALA A 355 -3.24 -6.29 -25.03
C ALA A 355 -4.24 -7.32 -24.51
N LYS A 356 -4.10 -8.57 -24.94
CA LYS A 356 -4.90 -9.70 -24.50
C LYS A 356 -4.06 -10.67 -23.69
N VAL A 357 -4.61 -11.16 -22.59
CA VAL A 357 -4.02 -12.25 -21.81
C VAL A 357 -4.08 -13.55 -22.60
N ILE A 358 -2.92 -14.15 -22.84
CA ILE A 358 -2.78 -15.42 -23.57
C ILE A 358 -2.49 -16.60 -22.66
N HIS A 359 -1.89 -16.34 -21.49
CA HIS A 359 -1.58 -17.36 -20.52
C HIS A 359 -1.54 -16.77 -19.11
N VAL A 360 -2.50 -17.17 -18.28
CA VAL A 360 -2.55 -16.86 -16.86
C VAL A 360 -1.77 -17.89 -16.03
N ARG A 361 -0.94 -17.39 -15.11
CA ARG A 361 -0.28 -18.15 -14.03
C ARG A 361 -0.78 -17.64 -12.67
N THR A 362 -0.24 -18.14 -11.57
CA THR A 362 -0.69 -17.81 -10.20
C THR A 362 -0.67 -16.31 -9.92
N LEU A 363 0.50 -15.69 -10.03
CA LEU A 363 0.70 -14.26 -9.72
C LEU A 363 0.81 -13.39 -10.97
N VAL A 364 0.91 -14.01 -12.14
CA VAL A 364 1.36 -13.36 -13.36
C VAL A 364 0.56 -13.76 -14.58
N SER A 365 0.49 -12.89 -15.59
CA SER A 365 -0.12 -13.25 -16.88
C SER A 365 0.74 -12.76 -18.04
N ASP A 366 0.90 -13.58 -19.08
CA ASP A 366 1.55 -13.16 -20.32
C ASP A 366 0.53 -12.48 -21.25
N LEU A 367 0.95 -11.39 -21.87
CA LEU A 367 0.14 -10.54 -22.74
C LEU A 367 0.61 -10.62 -24.19
N LYS A 368 -0.34 -10.53 -25.12
CA LYS A 368 -0.10 -10.34 -26.55
C LYS A 368 -0.81 -9.08 -27.04
N LEU A 369 -0.11 -8.22 -27.76
CA LEU A 369 -0.70 -7.04 -28.39
C LEU A 369 -1.72 -7.45 -29.45
N LEU A 370 -2.88 -6.79 -29.45
CA LEU A 370 -3.94 -6.99 -30.44
C LEU A 370 -3.81 -6.05 -31.64
N ASN A 371 -3.22 -4.87 -31.44
CA ASN A 371 -2.95 -3.90 -32.48
C ASN A 371 -1.45 -3.61 -32.61
N ILE A 372 -1.07 -3.10 -33.79
CA ILE A 372 0.30 -2.65 -34.04
C ILE A 372 0.45 -1.28 -33.39
N ALA A 373 1.16 -1.23 -32.25
CA ALA A 373 1.45 0.02 -31.58
C ALA A 373 2.53 0.80 -32.35
N SER A 374 2.33 2.10 -32.55
CA SER A 374 3.37 3.01 -33.04
C SER A 374 4.51 3.19 -32.02
N THR A 375 4.26 2.88 -30.75
CA THR A 375 5.19 3.02 -29.63
C THR A 375 5.50 1.66 -29.02
N GLU A 376 6.78 1.38 -28.76
CA GLU A 376 7.20 0.16 -28.06
C GLU A 376 6.79 0.22 -26.58
N VAL A 377 6.01 -0.76 -26.13
CA VAL A 377 5.59 -0.91 -24.72
C VAL A 377 6.82 -1.13 -23.84
N ARG A 378 6.89 -0.45 -22.69
CA ARG A 378 8.04 -0.52 -21.77
C ARG A 378 7.63 -1.01 -20.39
N THR A 379 8.61 -1.52 -19.63
CA THR A 379 8.44 -1.78 -18.19
C THR A 379 8.00 -0.51 -17.47
N CYS A 380 7.12 -0.66 -16.49
CA CYS A 380 6.48 0.42 -15.73
C CYS A 380 5.42 1.23 -16.49
N TRP A 381 4.98 0.73 -17.64
CA TRP A 381 3.66 1.10 -18.17
C TRP A 381 2.56 0.52 -17.30
N PHE A 382 1.35 1.03 -17.47
CA PHE A 382 0.16 0.65 -16.75
C PHE A 382 -0.86 0.01 -17.70
N ALA A 383 -1.61 -0.96 -17.19
CA ALA A 383 -2.62 -1.74 -17.89
C ALA A 383 -3.96 -1.57 -17.17
N THR A 384 -4.90 -0.90 -17.82
CA THR A 384 -6.27 -0.79 -17.33
C THR A 384 -7.13 -1.92 -17.90
N PRO A 385 -7.88 -2.67 -17.08
CA PRO A 385 -8.76 -3.73 -17.57
C PRO A 385 -9.88 -3.15 -18.43
N LEU A 386 -10.00 -3.68 -19.65
CA LEU A 386 -11.17 -3.50 -20.52
C LEU A 386 -12.19 -4.60 -20.29
N THR A 387 -11.73 -5.80 -19.93
CA THR A 387 -12.60 -6.92 -19.56
C THR A 387 -12.15 -7.57 -18.25
N ARG A 388 -13.10 -8.24 -17.60
CA ARG A 388 -12.86 -9.10 -16.44
C ARG A 388 -13.71 -10.35 -16.54
N LEU A 389 -13.31 -11.26 -17.41
CA LEU A 389 -14.06 -12.46 -17.81
C LEU A 389 -14.32 -13.42 -16.63
N SER A 390 -13.56 -13.33 -15.54
CA SER A 390 -13.82 -14.06 -14.30
C SER A 390 -15.21 -13.78 -13.70
N LEU A 391 -15.80 -12.62 -14.00
CA LEU A 391 -17.13 -12.23 -13.51
C LEU A 391 -18.24 -13.04 -14.18
N ARG A 392 -17.99 -13.67 -15.34
CA ARG A 392 -18.94 -14.57 -15.99
C ARG A 392 -19.31 -15.81 -15.17
N LYS A 393 -18.52 -16.11 -14.11
CA LYS A 393 -18.83 -17.13 -13.10
C LYS A 393 -20.08 -16.81 -12.26
N PHE A 394 -20.63 -15.60 -12.39
CA PHE A 394 -21.85 -15.18 -11.71
C PHE A 394 -22.95 -14.88 -12.75
N PRO A 395 -23.71 -15.90 -13.20
CA PRO A 395 -24.78 -15.70 -14.18
C PRO A 395 -25.86 -14.73 -13.68
N ILE A 396 -26.25 -13.80 -14.54
CA ILE A 396 -27.27 -12.78 -14.29
C ILE A 396 -28.49 -13.13 -15.13
N ARG A 397 -29.62 -13.37 -14.48
CA ARG A 397 -30.92 -13.48 -15.15
C ARG A 397 -31.68 -12.18 -15.07
N ILE A 398 -32.29 -11.79 -16.17
CA ILE A 398 -33.08 -10.55 -16.25
C ILE A 398 -34.52 -10.89 -16.63
N GLN A 399 -35.45 -10.49 -15.78
CA GLN A 399 -36.88 -10.59 -15.98
C GLN A 399 -37.45 -9.19 -16.27
N LEU A 400 -37.70 -8.92 -17.55
CA LEU A 400 -38.30 -7.68 -18.03
C LEU A 400 -39.80 -7.87 -18.31
N SER A 401 -40.55 -6.78 -18.30
CA SER A 401 -42.01 -6.80 -18.51
C SER A 401 -42.46 -6.77 -19.99
N ALA A 402 -41.52 -6.65 -20.93
CA ALA A 402 -41.70 -6.66 -22.38
C ALA A 402 -40.52 -7.41 -23.06
N PRO A 403 -40.56 -7.80 -24.35
CA PRO A 403 -39.39 -8.35 -25.04
C PRO A 403 -38.17 -7.42 -24.90
N PHE A 404 -36.97 -8.01 -24.84
CA PHE A 404 -35.71 -7.37 -24.47
C PHE A 404 -35.50 -6.03 -25.22
N PRO A 405 -35.59 -4.86 -24.54
CA PRO A 405 -35.43 -3.56 -25.20
C PRO A 405 -34.04 -3.40 -25.83
N ASP A 406 -33.94 -2.67 -26.94
CA ASP A 406 -32.69 -2.47 -27.69
C ASP A 406 -31.54 -1.94 -26.83
N ASP A 407 -31.85 -1.09 -25.84
CA ASP A 407 -30.87 -0.54 -24.88
C ASP A 407 -30.24 -1.65 -24.02
N TRP A 408 -31.03 -2.65 -23.59
CA TRP A 408 -30.53 -3.79 -22.83
C TRP A 408 -29.70 -4.72 -23.70
N GLU A 409 -30.07 -4.93 -24.96
CA GLU A 409 -29.29 -5.77 -25.89
C GLU A 409 -27.95 -5.11 -26.23
N THR A 410 -27.94 -3.78 -26.37
CA THR A 410 -26.72 -2.99 -26.56
C THR A 410 -25.81 -3.10 -25.33
N ALA A 411 -26.33 -2.81 -24.14
CA ALA A 411 -25.56 -2.91 -22.89
C ALA A 411 -25.06 -4.34 -22.64
N ARG A 412 -25.85 -5.37 -22.99
CA ARG A 412 -25.44 -6.78 -22.92
C ARG A 412 -24.25 -7.09 -23.83
N LYS A 413 -24.24 -6.59 -25.06
CA LYS A 413 -23.14 -6.79 -26.02
C LYS A 413 -21.86 -6.05 -25.60
N GLU A 414 -22.00 -4.86 -25.03
CA GLU A 414 -20.88 -4.03 -24.57
C GLU A 414 -20.25 -4.58 -23.29
N ARG A 415 -21.04 -5.14 -22.37
CA ARG A 415 -20.56 -5.69 -21.08
C ARG A 415 -20.02 -7.11 -21.21
N GLN A 416 -18.95 -7.27 -21.98
CA GLN A 416 -18.30 -8.56 -22.21
C GLN A 416 -17.84 -9.28 -20.93
N SER A 417 -17.61 -8.57 -19.83
CA SER A 417 -17.23 -9.15 -18.54
C SER A 417 -18.37 -9.93 -17.87
N LEU A 418 -19.62 -9.62 -18.19
CA LEU A 418 -20.80 -10.17 -17.51
C LEU A 418 -21.44 -11.31 -18.31
N ASN A 419 -22.00 -12.29 -17.61
CA ASN A 419 -22.77 -13.38 -18.22
C ASN A 419 -24.27 -13.08 -18.04
N ILE A 420 -24.84 -12.33 -18.98
CA ILE A 420 -26.22 -11.89 -18.95
C ILE A 420 -27.07 -12.85 -19.79
N ILE A 421 -28.09 -13.43 -19.16
CA ILE A 421 -28.96 -14.45 -19.73
C ILE A 421 -30.42 -13.99 -19.65
N ASP A 422 -31.14 -14.14 -20.77
CA ASP A 422 -32.58 -13.92 -20.82
C ASP A 422 -33.30 -15.09 -20.12
N MET A 423 -34.35 -14.79 -19.34
CA MET A 423 -35.19 -15.79 -18.66
C MET A 423 -35.74 -16.86 -19.59
N ASN A 424 -35.93 -16.54 -20.88
CA ASN A 424 -36.42 -17.48 -21.89
C ASN A 424 -35.37 -18.52 -22.33
N GLN A 425 -34.10 -18.38 -21.91
CA GLN A 425 -33.02 -19.31 -22.22
C GLN A 425 -32.83 -20.33 -21.09
N THR A 426 -32.72 -21.61 -21.43
CA THR A 426 -32.45 -22.69 -20.48
C THR A 426 -31.08 -22.49 -19.83
N LEU A 427 -30.99 -22.54 -18.49
CA LEU A 427 -29.70 -22.53 -17.79
C LEU A 427 -29.21 -23.94 -17.55
N GLU A 428 -27.93 -24.16 -17.83
CA GLU A 428 -27.18 -25.31 -17.31
C GLU A 428 -26.62 -25.05 -15.89
N GLN A 429 -26.58 -23.80 -15.42
CA GLN A 429 -25.93 -23.39 -14.17
C GLN A 429 -26.90 -22.65 -13.23
N PRO A 430 -26.65 -22.61 -11.90
CA PRO A 430 -27.46 -21.82 -10.97
C PRO A 430 -27.28 -20.30 -11.19
N THR A 431 -28.36 -19.54 -11.02
CA THR A 431 -28.37 -18.08 -11.16
C THR A 431 -27.73 -17.42 -9.93
N SER A 432 -26.82 -16.45 -10.15
CA SER A 432 -26.19 -15.69 -9.05
C SER A 432 -26.86 -14.35 -8.78
N PHE A 433 -27.52 -13.79 -9.79
CA PHE A 433 -28.26 -12.54 -9.71
C PHE A 433 -29.56 -12.63 -10.49
N LEU A 434 -30.65 -12.19 -9.89
CA LEU A 434 -31.94 -12.02 -10.56
C LEU A 434 -32.31 -10.55 -10.56
N VAL A 435 -32.48 -9.98 -11.76
CA VAL A 435 -32.92 -8.61 -11.97
C VAL A 435 -34.39 -8.64 -12.38
N ILE A 436 -35.25 -8.01 -11.60
CA ILE A 436 -36.70 -7.97 -11.85
C ILE A 436 -37.12 -6.55 -12.14
N GLN A 437 -37.81 -6.33 -13.25
CA GLN A 437 -38.43 -5.04 -13.56
C GLN A 437 -39.81 -4.94 -12.87
N ASN A 438 -39.99 -3.95 -11.99
CA ASN A 438 -41.26 -3.72 -11.31
C ASN A 438 -42.00 -2.53 -11.93
N ASN A 439 -43.17 -2.80 -12.53
CA ASN A 439 -43.98 -1.80 -13.23
C ASN A 439 -44.85 -0.90 -12.31
N GLY A 440 -44.82 -1.13 -10.99
CA GLY A 440 -45.70 -0.46 -10.00
C GLY A 440 -45.10 0.77 -9.30
N THR A 441 -43.85 1.14 -9.58
CA THR A 441 -43.20 2.33 -9.03
C THR A 441 -42.65 3.20 -10.16
N GLU A 442 -42.50 4.51 -9.93
CA GLU A 442 -42.05 5.50 -10.93
C GLU A 442 -40.64 5.24 -11.52
N ASN A 443 -39.96 4.14 -11.13
CA ASN A 443 -39.04 3.23 -11.86
C ASN A 443 -38.26 2.40 -10.82
N GLY A 444 -37.92 1.12 -10.99
CA GLY A 444 -38.08 0.27 -12.15
C GLY A 444 -37.37 -1.09 -12.05
N TYR A 445 -36.47 -1.35 -11.06
CA TYR A 445 -35.74 -2.63 -10.95
C TYR A 445 -35.44 -3.08 -9.50
N GLU A 446 -35.42 -4.39 -9.26
CA GLU A 446 -34.92 -5.05 -8.05
C GLU A 446 -33.78 -6.01 -8.40
N ILE A 447 -32.70 -5.98 -7.61
CA ILE A 447 -31.58 -6.94 -7.73
C ILE A 447 -31.64 -7.90 -6.55
N ARG A 448 -31.79 -9.19 -6.84
CA ARG A 448 -31.84 -10.28 -5.86
C ARG A 448 -30.64 -11.22 -5.99
N ASP A 449 -30.27 -11.86 -4.89
CA ASP A 449 -29.21 -12.88 -4.85
C ASP A 449 -29.71 -14.28 -5.26
N GLU A 450 -28.83 -15.28 -5.19
CA GLU A 450 -29.12 -16.69 -5.43
C GLU A 450 -30.22 -17.28 -4.51
N SER A 451 -30.46 -16.67 -3.35
CA SER A 451 -31.51 -17.05 -2.39
C SER A 451 -32.80 -16.25 -2.57
N SER A 452 -32.90 -15.45 -3.65
CA SER A 452 -34.01 -14.53 -3.92
C SER A 452 -34.20 -13.42 -2.89
N ILE A 453 -33.17 -13.12 -2.09
CA ILE A 453 -33.17 -12.00 -1.13
C ILE A 453 -32.77 -10.72 -1.88
N ILE A 454 -33.47 -9.61 -1.60
CA ILE A 454 -33.19 -8.32 -2.22
C ILE A 454 -31.85 -7.78 -1.70
N ILE A 455 -30.89 -7.61 -2.61
CA ILE A 455 -29.57 -7.03 -2.31
C ILE A 455 -29.63 -5.50 -2.40
N LYS A 456 -30.26 -4.98 -3.46
CA LYS A 456 -30.30 -3.56 -3.75
C LYS A 456 -31.55 -3.19 -4.55
N GLN A 457 -32.11 -2.04 -4.21
CA GLN A 457 -33.12 -1.34 -5.00
C GLN A 457 -32.51 -0.01 -5.48
N PRO A 458 -32.11 0.11 -6.76
CA PRO A 458 -31.51 1.32 -7.30
C PRO A 458 -32.49 2.51 -7.22
N SER A 459 -32.07 3.60 -6.57
CA SER A 459 -32.88 4.82 -6.42
C SER A 459 -32.83 5.69 -7.69
N THR A 460 -33.94 6.37 -8.02
CA THR A 460 -34.17 7.06 -9.31
C THR A 460 -33.93 8.58 -9.26
N THR A 461 -33.55 9.13 -8.12
CA THR A 461 -33.36 10.57 -7.94
C THR A 461 -32.06 11.03 -8.59
N HIS A 462 -32.12 11.46 -9.87
CA HIS A 462 -31.52 12.71 -10.40
C HIS A 462 -31.12 12.71 -11.88
N HIS A 463 -31.08 11.59 -12.61
CA HIS A 463 -30.86 11.63 -14.06
C HIS A 463 -31.48 10.40 -14.74
N LYS A 464 -32.22 10.62 -15.83
CA LYS A 464 -32.94 9.68 -16.73
C LYS A 464 -33.10 8.23 -16.21
N MET A 465 -34.37 7.90 -15.96
CA MET A 465 -35.01 6.59 -15.78
C MET A 465 -34.19 5.36 -16.22
N GLY A 466 -33.99 4.38 -15.35
CA GLY A 466 -33.84 2.96 -15.75
C GLY A 466 -32.72 2.54 -16.72
N ASN A 467 -31.62 3.30 -16.85
CA ASN A 467 -30.51 2.95 -17.76
C ASN A 467 -29.90 1.56 -17.39
N PRO A 468 -29.92 0.57 -18.32
CA PRO A 468 -29.27 -0.74 -18.15
C PRO A 468 -27.83 -0.65 -17.64
N ASP A 469 -27.05 0.33 -18.10
CA ASP A 469 -25.64 0.49 -17.70
C ASP A 469 -25.48 0.69 -16.19
N ARG A 470 -26.35 1.50 -15.57
CA ARG A 470 -26.29 1.73 -14.12
C ARG A 470 -26.62 0.48 -13.33
N ILE A 471 -27.57 -0.31 -13.82
CA ILE A 471 -27.93 -1.59 -13.20
C ILE A 471 -26.78 -2.58 -13.33
N LEU A 472 -26.18 -2.66 -14.51
CA LEU A 472 -25.03 -3.51 -14.78
C LEU A 472 -23.78 -3.06 -14.00
N ASP A 473 -23.57 -1.76 -13.78
CA ASP A 473 -22.50 -1.24 -12.91
C ASP A 473 -22.66 -1.73 -11.47
N ILE A 474 -23.89 -1.69 -10.93
CA ILE A 474 -24.19 -2.19 -9.58
C ILE A 474 -23.93 -3.70 -9.50
N ILE A 475 -24.39 -4.46 -10.50
CA ILE A 475 -24.20 -5.92 -10.52
C ILE A 475 -22.73 -6.27 -10.70
N GLU A 476 -22.01 -5.57 -11.57
CA GLU A 476 -20.57 -5.74 -11.80
C GLU A 476 -19.79 -5.48 -10.50
N HIS A 477 -20.12 -4.42 -9.77
CA HIS A 477 -19.54 -4.12 -8.45
C HIS A 477 -19.76 -5.26 -7.47
N ILE A 478 -21.00 -5.73 -7.33
CA ILE A 478 -21.34 -6.85 -6.41
C ILE A 478 -20.68 -8.15 -6.88
N ALA A 479 -20.60 -8.41 -8.18
CA ALA A 479 -19.94 -9.57 -8.75
C ALA A 479 -18.42 -9.54 -8.49
N ARG A 480 -17.78 -8.36 -8.57
CA ARG A 480 -16.38 -8.17 -8.16
C ARG A 480 -16.20 -8.46 -6.68
N PHE A 481 -17.12 -8.01 -5.82
CA PHE A 481 -17.07 -8.34 -4.40
C PHE A 481 -17.19 -9.85 -4.14
N LYS A 482 -18.18 -10.50 -4.75
CA LYS A 482 -18.38 -11.96 -4.66
C LYS A 482 -17.17 -12.72 -5.22
N LEU A 483 -16.56 -12.24 -6.30
CA LEU A 483 -15.33 -12.82 -6.86
C LEU A 483 -14.24 -12.86 -5.80
N VAL A 484 -13.91 -11.71 -5.17
CA VAL A 484 -12.85 -11.62 -4.14
C VAL A 484 -13.14 -12.53 -2.96
N LYS A 485 -14.39 -12.50 -2.46
CA LYS A 485 -14.84 -13.39 -1.37
C LYS A 485 -14.57 -14.87 -1.70
N ASN A 486 -14.78 -15.25 -2.97
CA ASN A 486 -14.69 -16.62 -3.45
C ASN A 486 -13.29 -17.07 -3.91
N ILE A 487 -12.27 -16.19 -3.92
CA ILE A 487 -10.89 -16.60 -4.25
C ILE A 487 -10.34 -17.47 -3.12
N VAL A 488 -10.19 -18.76 -3.35
CA VAL A 488 -9.58 -19.72 -2.41
C VAL A 488 -8.66 -20.66 -3.15
N ASN A 489 -7.59 -21.11 -2.49
CA ASN A 489 -6.71 -22.13 -3.06
C ASN A 489 -7.30 -23.52 -2.78
N LYS A 490 -8.10 -24.04 -3.72
CA LYS A 490 -8.73 -25.36 -3.59
C LYS A 490 -7.72 -26.52 -3.50
N ALA A 491 -6.49 -26.34 -3.99
CA ALA A 491 -5.45 -27.38 -3.88
C ALA A 491 -5.04 -27.64 -2.42
N LEU A 492 -5.18 -26.66 -1.53
CA LEU A 492 -4.89 -26.81 -0.10
C LEU A 492 -5.99 -27.56 0.68
N ALA A 493 -7.10 -27.91 0.01
CA ALA A 493 -8.09 -28.82 0.59
C ALA A 493 -7.51 -30.23 0.81
N ASP A 494 -6.50 -30.61 0.01
CA ASP A 494 -5.70 -31.82 0.24
C ASP A 494 -4.82 -31.64 1.50
N PRO A 495 -5.01 -32.46 2.56
CA PRO A 495 -4.19 -32.39 3.77
C PRO A 495 -2.71 -32.68 3.53
N THR A 496 -2.35 -33.34 2.44
CA THR A 496 -0.96 -33.69 2.10
C THR A 496 -0.21 -32.56 1.39
N HIS A 497 -0.90 -31.48 1.01
CA HIS A 497 -0.28 -30.38 0.26
C HIS A 497 0.80 -29.66 1.12
N PRO A 498 2.09 -29.66 0.73
CA PRO A 498 3.19 -29.18 1.59
C PRO A 498 3.03 -27.75 2.11
N PHE A 499 2.49 -26.86 1.26
CA PHE A 499 2.27 -25.46 1.67
C PHE A 499 1.26 -25.30 2.82
N ARG A 500 0.32 -26.24 3.00
CA ARG A 500 -0.68 -26.19 4.08
C ARG A 500 -0.04 -26.24 5.45
N GLU A 501 1.03 -27.04 5.61
CA GLU A 501 1.75 -27.21 6.88
C GLU A 501 2.79 -26.10 7.12
N SER A 502 3.06 -25.26 6.11
CA SER A 502 4.07 -24.21 6.17
C SER A 502 3.64 -22.95 6.92
N PHE A 503 2.38 -22.86 7.38
CA PHE A 503 1.92 -21.74 8.18
C PHE A 503 0.77 -22.13 9.12
N ASN A 504 0.62 -21.38 10.22
CA ASN A 504 -0.61 -21.36 11.00
C ASN A 504 -1.24 -19.98 10.92
N ILE A 505 -2.58 -19.93 11.00
CA ILE A 505 -3.33 -18.67 11.03
C ILE A 505 -4.56 -18.81 11.92
N LYS A 506 -4.82 -17.82 12.77
CA LYS A 506 -6.00 -17.75 13.63
C LYS A 506 -6.38 -16.32 13.97
N LEU A 507 -7.62 -16.11 14.37
CA LEU A 507 -8.10 -14.89 15.02
C LEU A 507 -8.34 -15.16 16.50
N THR A 508 -8.02 -14.19 17.34
CA THR A 508 -8.33 -14.21 18.78
C THR A 508 -9.14 -12.97 19.13
N ASN A 509 -10.31 -13.16 19.75
CA ASN A 509 -11.17 -12.04 20.15
C ASN A 509 -10.71 -11.37 21.46
N SER A 510 -11.43 -10.33 21.90
CA SER A 510 -11.14 -9.57 23.12
C SER A 510 -11.17 -10.41 24.41
N VAL A 511 -11.89 -11.54 24.41
CA VAL A 511 -12.01 -12.48 25.54
C VAL A 511 -10.95 -13.59 25.49
N GLY A 512 -10.09 -13.61 24.46
CA GLY A 512 -9.05 -14.62 24.30
C GLY A 512 -9.51 -15.93 23.66
N LYS A 513 -10.70 -15.97 23.07
CA LYS A 513 -11.18 -17.14 22.32
C LYS A 513 -10.57 -17.17 20.91
N ASP A 514 -10.05 -18.33 20.54
CA ASP A 514 -9.46 -18.56 19.22
C ASP A 514 -10.52 -19.00 18.19
N PHE A 515 -10.35 -18.51 16.97
CA PHE A 515 -11.17 -18.80 15.80
C PHE A 515 -10.27 -19.16 14.63
N TYR A 516 -10.66 -20.17 13.88
CA TYR A 516 -9.92 -20.69 12.73
C TYR A 516 -10.65 -20.33 11.43
N PRO A 517 -9.92 -20.21 10.31
CA PRO A 517 -10.53 -19.81 9.04
C PRO A 517 -11.50 -20.85 8.48
N GLY A 518 -12.39 -20.40 7.62
CA GLY A 518 -13.31 -21.26 6.88
C GLY A 518 -14.38 -21.85 7.78
N CYS A 519 -14.60 -23.17 7.68
CA CYS A 519 -15.64 -23.87 8.40
C CYS A 519 -15.08 -25.09 9.15
N SER A 520 -15.53 -25.30 10.38
CA SER A 520 -15.19 -26.49 11.17
C SER A 520 -15.65 -27.79 10.49
N GLN A 521 -16.73 -27.73 9.70
CA GLN A 521 -17.32 -28.89 9.04
C GLN A 521 -16.79 -29.13 7.62
N THR A 522 -16.50 -28.06 6.86
CA THR A 522 -16.12 -28.14 5.44
C THR A 522 -14.68 -27.73 5.13
N GLY A 523 -13.91 -27.36 6.15
CA GLY A 523 -12.48 -27.05 6.08
C GLY A 523 -12.13 -25.57 5.92
N TRP A 524 -10.82 -25.27 5.98
CA TRP A 524 -10.28 -23.90 6.01
C TRP A 524 -10.35 -23.17 4.68
N PHE A 525 -10.23 -23.90 3.56
CA PHE A 525 -10.06 -23.33 2.21
C PHE A 525 -11.37 -23.31 1.42
N GLN A 526 -12.41 -22.73 2.03
CA GLN A 526 -13.75 -22.57 1.46
C GLN A 526 -14.13 -21.08 1.38
N SER A 527 -15.04 -20.71 0.49
CA SER A 527 -15.50 -19.31 0.33
C SER A 527 -16.35 -18.79 1.50
N GLY A 528 -16.83 -19.70 2.35
CA GLY A 528 -17.60 -19.40 3.57
C GLY A 528 -18.65 -20.48 3.85
N CYS A 529 -19.34 -20.35 4.98
CA CYS A 529 -20.48 -21.19 5.34
C CYS A 529 -21.53 -20.38 6.12
N SER A 530 -22.75 -20.89 6.21
CA SER A 530 -23.84 -20.28 6.98
C SER A 530 -23.86 -20.66 8.47
N HIS A 531 -23.03 -21.63 8.89
CA HIS A 531 -22.92 -22.09 10.27
C HIS A 531 -22.63 -20.97 11.27
N LEU A 532 -23.37 -20.96 12.38
CA LEU A 532 -23.31 -19.93 13.41
C LEU A 532 -22.01 -20.01 14.22
N GLU A 533 -21.54 -21.23 14.48
CA GLU A 533 -20.28 -21.49 15.18
C GLU A 533 -19.03 -21.07 14.41
N CYS A 534 -19.18 -20.76 13.12
CA CYS A 534 -18.10 -20.30 12.24
C CYS A 534 -18.03 -18.76 12.16
N SER A 535 -18.90 -18.01 12.84
CA SER A 535 -18.77 -16.55 12.97
C SER A 535 -18.03 -16.14 14.25
N VAL A 536 -17.20 -15.11 14.12
CA VAL A 536 -16.61 -14.38 15.25
C VAL A 536 -17.59 -13.29 15.64
N GLU A 537 -18.24 -13.43 16.80
CA GLU A 537 -19.13 -12.41 17.35
C GLU A 537 -18.30 -11.33 18.06
N VAL A 538 -18.53 -10.06 17.70
CA VAL A 538 -17.84 -8.88 18.25
C VAL A 538 -18.80 -7.69 18.38
N ASP A 539 -18.51 -6.77 19.28
CA ASP A 539 -19.24 -5.50 19.41
C ASP A 539 -18.55 -4.36 18.64
N ASP A 540 -19.27 -3.29 18.32
CA ASP A 540 -18.67 -2.11 17.70
C ASP A 540 -17.52 -1.54 18.56
N GLY A 541 -16.36 -1.31 17.93
CA GLY A 541 -15.16 -0.82 18.61
C GLY A 541 -14.28 -1.91 19.22
N ASP A 542 -14.71 -3.17 19.20
CA ASP A 542 -13.91 -4.31 19.68
C ASP A 542 -12.61 -4.46 18.91
N ARG A 543 -11.70 -5.19 19.56
CA ARG A 543 -10.37 -5.49 19.04
C ARG A 543 -10.18 -6.98 18.94
N ILE A 544 -9.79 -7.42 17.75
CA ILE A 544 -9.40 -8.79 17.46
C ILE A 544 -7.93 -8.84 17.06
N HIS A 545 -7.28 -9.97 17.29
CA HIS A 545 -5.87 -10.17 16.97
C HIS A 545 -5.75 -11.26 15.90
N LEU A 546 -5.15 -10.91 14.77
CA LEU A 546 -4.77 -11.84 13.72
C LEU A 546 -3.37 -12.36 14.00
N HIS A 547 -3.26 -13.67 14.22
CA HIS A 547 -2.01 -14.37 14.45
C HIS A 547 -1.66 -15.17 13.20
N VAL A 548 -0.43 -15.01 12.73
CA VAL A 548 0.11 -15.78 11.60
C VAL A 548 1.51 -16.25 11.97
N GLN A 549 1.73 -17.56 11.91
CA GLN A 549 3.03 -18.17 12.16
C GLN A 549 3.57 -18.77 10.87
N ASN A 550 4.81 -18.44 10.52
CA ASN A 550 5.54 -19.04 9.41
C ASN A 550 6.34 -20.27 9.91
N LYS A 551 6.05 -21.42 9.32
CA LYS A 551 6.74 -22.70 9.56
C LYS A 551 7.48 -23.20 8.32
N GLY A 552 7.41 -22.46 7.21
CA GLY A 552 8.03 -22.83 5.95
C GLY A 552 9.44 -22.26 5.78
N ASP A 553 10.07 -22.64 4.68
CA ASP A 553 11.46 -22.29 4.34
C ASP A 553 11.60 -20.93 3.62
N TYR A 554 10.49 -20.24 3.39
CA TYR A 554 10.46 -18.96 2.69
C TYR A 554 9.72 -17.89 3.50
N ASN A 555 10.10 -16.62 3.30
CA ASN A 555 9.36 -15.50 3.88
C ASN A 555 7.90 -15.56 3.44
N LEU A 556 6.99 -15.30 4.38
CA LEU A 556 5.55 -15.29 4.13
C LEU A 556 5.07 -13.84 4.06
N TYR A 557 4.51 -13.46 2.91
CA TYR A 557 3.89 -12.16 2.68
C TYR A 557 2.40 -12.26 2.96
N VAL A 558 1.91 -11.43 3.89
CA VAL A 558 0.53 -11.41 4.38
C VAL A 558 -0.19 -10.16 3.92
N TYR A 559 -1.37 -10.34 3.33
CA TYR A 559 -2.26 -9.26 2.90
C TYR A 559 -3.63 -9.48 3.54
N VAL A 560 -4.21 -8.43 4.10
CA VAL A 560 -5.53 -8.52 4.76
C VAL A 560 -6.47 -7.52 4.09
N LEU A 561 -7.57 -8.03 3.55
CA LEU A 561 -8.66 -7.22 3.01
C LEU A 561 -9.87 -7.35 3.94
N SER A 562 -10.51 -6.23 4.25
CA SER A 562 -11.84 -6.19 4.85
C SER A 562 -12.87 -6.13 3.72
N LEU A 563 -13.80 -7.07 3.72
CA LEU A 563 -14.98 -7.07 2.85
C LEU A 563 -16.15 -6.58 3.70
N GLY A 564 -16.49 -5.31 3.52
CA GLY A 564 -17.42 -4.61 4.37
C GLY A 564 -18.90 -4.79 4.00
N PRO A 565 -19.81 -4.30 4.85
CA PRO A 565 -21.25 -4.49 4.72
C PRO A 565 -21.90 -3.58 3.66
N LEU A 566 -21.17 -2.60 3.12
CA LEU A 566 -21.60 -1.71 2.04
C LEU A 566 -21.02 -2.14 0.67
N TRP A 567 -20.55 -3.38 0.56
CA TRP A 567 -19.94 -3.99 -0.63
C TRP A 567 -18.59 -3.35 -1.04
N GLU A 568 -17.91 -2.73 -0.10
CA GLU A 568 -16.55 -2.21 -0.18
C GLU A 568 -15.51 -3.29 0.11
N ILE A 569 -14.31 -3.11 -0.45
CA ILE A 569 -13.14 -3.94 -0.16
C ILE A 569 -11.96 -3.02 0.08
N GLU A 570 -11.39 -3.09 1.28
CA GLU A 570 -10.31 -2.20 1.71
C GLU A 570 -9.17 -2.97 2.37
N GLY A 571 -7.94 -2.50 2.23
CA GLY A 571 -6.80 -3.05 2.96
C GLY A 571 -6.89 -2.80 4.47
N ALA A 572 -6.94 -3.86 5.29
CA ALA A 572 -7.11 -3.76 6.74
C ALA A 572 -5.79 -3.62 7.53
N LEU A 573 -4.63 -3.69 6.87
CA LEU A 573 -3.33 -3.60 7.54
C LEU A 573 -2.85 -2.18 7.78
N HIS A 574 -3.40 -1.17 7.09
CA HIS A 574 -2.77 0.15 6.95
C HIS A 574 -1.29 0.05 6.51
N ALA A 575 -0.98 -0.98 5.74
CA ALA A 575 0.31 -1.27 5.15
C ALA A 575 0.06 -2.02 3.83
N SER A 576 0.97 -1.87 2.87
CA SER A 576 0.91 -2.62 1.61
C SER A 576 0.87 -4.13 1.82
N HIS A 577 1.59 -4.63 2.82
CA HIS A 577 1.64 -6.03 3.27
C HIS A 577 2.39 -6.13 4.62
N ALA A 578 2.38 -7.32 5.22
CA ALA A 578 3.32 -7.71 6.28
C ALA A 578 4.25 -8.83 5.79
N VAL A 579 5.47 -8.89 6.34
CA VAL A 579 6.45 -9.92 6.02
C VAL A 579 6.76 -10.71 7.29
N ILE A 580 6.63 -12.03 7.22
CA ILE A 580 6.94 -12.95 8.32
C ILE A 580 8.17 -13.78 7.90
N PRO A 581 9.32 -13.62 8.57
CA PRO A 581 10.55 -14.31 8.19
C PRO A 581 10.47 -15.82 8.48
N VAL A 582 11.43 -16.57 7.92
CA VAL A 582 11.61 -18.02 8.11
C VAL A 582 12.05 -18.35 9.54
N SER A 583 11.55 -19.45 10.09
CA SER A 583 12.01 -20.00 11.37
C SER A 583 13.48 -20.44 11.28
N GLY A 584 14.36 -19.90 12.12
CA GLY A 584 15.74 -20.42 12.26
C GLY A 584 16.85 -19.66 11.53
N LYS A 585 16.58 -18.58 10.78
CA LYS A 585 17.62 -17.55 10.52
C LYS A 585 17.79 -16.66 11.77
N VAL A 586 18.08 -17.30 12.90
CA VAL A 586 18.56 -16.65 14.12
C VAL A 586 20.05 -16.43 13.93
N LEU A 587 20.41 -15.32 13.27
CA LEU A 587 21.74 -14.76 13.45
C LEU A 587 21.74 -14.14 14.85
N GLU A 588 22.77 -14.44 15.64
CA GLU A 588 22.87 -14.39 17.12
C GLU A 588 22.54 -13.06 17.84
N LYS A 589 21.91 -12.08 17.20
CA LYS A 589 21.41 -10.83 17.82
C LYS A 589 20.04 -10.34 17.32
N SER A 590 19.33 -11.07 16.47
CA SER A 590 17.97 -10.67 16.03
C SER A 590 16.92 -11.69 16.47
N ASN A 591 16.07 -11.33 17.43
CA ASN A 591 14.84 -12.06 17.77
C ASN A 591 13.79 -11.85 16.65
N ASN A 592 14.09 -12.30 15.44
CA ASN A 592 13.12 -12.31 14.35
C ASN A 592 12.10 -13.44 14.61
N SER A 593 10.96 -13.08 15.19
CA SER A 593 9.87 -14.00 15.43
C SER A 593 9.28 -14.47 14.10
N ASN A 594 9.19 -15.78 13.91
CA ASN A 594 8.38 -16.38 12.85
C ASN A 594 6.88 -16.36 13.18
N ASP A 595 6.49 -15.77 14.32
CA ASP A 595 5.13 -15.48 14.73
C ASP A 595 4.87 -13.98 14.64
N TRP A 596 3.80 -13.61 13.94
CA TRP A 596 3.37 -12.23 13.72
C TRP A 596 1.93 -12.06 14.18
N THR A 597 1.71 -11.01 14.96
CA THR A 597 0.38 -10.67 15.48
C THR A 597 0.00 -9.26 15.08
N ARG A 598 -1.23 -9.08 14.58
CA ARG A 598 -1.79 -7.78 14.23
C ARG A 598 -3.13 -7.55 14.87
N LYS A 599 -3.23 -6.42 15.57
CA LYS A 599 -4.48 -5.94 16.15
C LYS A 599 -5.33 -5.27 15.07
N LEU A 600 -6.57 -5.71 14.93
CA LEU A 600 -7.58 -5.13 14.05
C LEU A 600 -8.70 -4.54 14.93
N LYS A 601 -9.09 -3.29 14.65
CA LYS A 601 -10.21 -2.64 15.34
C LYS A 601 -11.42 -2.70 14.43
N ILE A 602 -12.50 -3.30 14.89
CA ILE A 602 -13.77 -3.35 14.18
C ILE A 602 -14.52 -2.05 14.41
N ARG A 603 -15.12 -1.49 13.36
CA ARG A 603 -15.94 -0.28 13.43
C ARG A 603 -17.15 -0.42 12.53
N THR A 604 -18.35 -0.26 13.08
CA THR A 604 -19.57 -0.18 12.31
C THR A 604 -19.59 1.13 11.49
N PRO A 605 -19.82 1.08 10.17
CA PRO A 605 -19.99 2.28 9.35
C PRO A 605 -21.12 3.18 9.85
N ASP A 606 -20.94 4.51 9.79
CA ASP A 606 -21.93 5.48 10.30
C ASP A 606 -23.30 5.33 9.63
N ILE A 607 -23.34 4.97 8.35
CA ILE A 607 -24.58 4.72 7.60
C ILE A 607 -25.38 3.57 8.22
N ILE A 608 -24.71 2.52 8.71
CA ILE A 608 -25.36 1.37 9.35
C ILE A 608 -25.88 1.76 10.74
N LYS A 609 -25.09 2.54 11.49
CA LYS A 609 -25.53 3.11 12.78
C LYS A 609 -26.78 3.97 12.62
N GLN A 610 -26.82 4.83 11.60
CA GLN A 610 -27.96 5.68 11.29
C GLN A 610 -29.21 4.88 10.90
N ARG A 611 -29.05 3.75 10.20
CA ARG A 611 -30.13 2.84 9.83
C ARG A 611 -30.68 2.02 10.99
N ARG A 612 -30.08 2.11 12.19
CA ARG A 612 -30.42 1.31 13.38
C ARG A 612 -30.47 -0.18 13.10
N GLN A 613 -29.51 -0.65 12.30
CA GLN A 613 -29.36 -2.07 12.06
C GLN A 613 -28.54 -2.66 13.21
N ASP A 614 -29.16 -3.51 14.02
CA ASP A 614 -28.56 -4.02 15.26
C ASP A 614 -27.32 -4.90 14.98
N GLN A 615 -27.27 -5.53 13.81
CA GLN A 615 -26.18 -6.42 13.41
C GLN A 615 -25.87 -6.34 11.92
N HIS A 616 -24.60 -6.50 11.58
CA HIS A 616 -24.13 -6.69 10.21
C HIS A 616 -22.98 -7.72 10.17
N GLU A 617 -22.67 -8.19 8.97
CA GLU A 617 -21.58 -9.16 8.75
C GLU A 617 -20.48 -8.56 7.89
N GLU A 618 -19.25 -8.92 8.23
CA GLU A 618 -18.03 -8.57 7.52
C GLU A 618 -17.20 -9.82 7.29
N VAL A 619 -16.32 -9.78 6.29
CA VAL A 619 -15.36 -10.86 6.05
C VAL A 619 -13.95 -10.31 6.05
N ILE A 620 -13.11 -10.83 6.93
CA ILE A 620 -11.67 -10.60 6.88
C ILE A 620 -11.06 -11.67 5.98
N LYS A 621 -10.61 -11.23 4.81
CA LYS A 621 -9.93 -12.05 3.81
C LYS A 621 -8.42 -11.93 4.00
N VAL A 622 -7.73 -13.03 4.22
CA VAL A 622 -6.26 -13.05 4.34
C VAL A 622 -5.65 -13.82 3.18
N PHE A 623 -4.77 -13.17 2.43
CA PHE A 623 -3.91 -13.81 1.44
C PHE A 623 -2.51 -14.02 2.01
N LEU A 624 -1.97 -15.22 1.80
CA LEU A 624 -0.62 -15.62 2.20
C LEU A 624 0.13 -16.04 0.94
N THR A 625 1.32 -15.51 0.72
CA THR A 625 2.12 -15.83 -0.47
C THR A 625 3.61 -15.94 -0.10
N THR A 626 4.35 -16.77 -0.83
CA THR A 626 5.82 -16.90 -0.70
C THR A 626 6.58 -15.96 -1.63
N ARG A 627 5.83 -15.12 -2.36
CA ARG A 627 6.27 -14.27 -3.45
C ARG A 627 5.62 -12.91 -3.24
N LEU A 628 6.42 -11.85 -3.19
CA LEU A 628 5.87 -10.50 -3.09
C LEU A 628 4.95 -10.20 -4.29
N THR A 629 3.76 -9.72 -3.98
CA THR A 629 2.68 -9.41 -4.90
C THR A 629 1.91 -8.20 -4.35
N SER A 630 0.76 -7.82 -4.89
CA SER A 630 -0.27 -7.20 -4.04
C SER A 630 -1.66 -7.41 -4.61
N PHE A 631 -2.67 -7.09 -3.80
CA PHE A 631 -4.06 -7.43 -4.08
C PHE A 631 -4.93 -6.22 -4.29
N ALA A 632 -4.31 -5.08 -4.57
CA ALA A 632 -5.07 -3.85 -4.66
C ALA A 632 -6.06 -3.80 -5.85
N SER A 633 -6.08 -4.84 -6.72
CA SER A 633 -7.02 -5.10 -7.83
C SER A 633 -8.41 -5.39 -7.36
N LEU A 634 -8.42 -5.87 -6.14
CA LEU A 634 -9.54 -6.49 -5.49
C LEU A 634 -10.22 -5.48 -4.57
N GLU A 635 -9.57 -4.35 -4.27
CA GLU A 635 -10.17 -3.27 -3.50
C GLU A 635 -11.31 -2.60 -4.30
N LEU A 636 -12.40 -2.22 -3.61
CA LEU A 636 -13.69 -1.76 -4.15
C LEU A 636 -14.25 -0.63 -3.28
N PRO A 637 -14.95 0.38 -3.83
CA PRO A 637 -15.61 1.39 -2.99
C PRO A 637 -16.82 0.81 -2.31
N GLU A 638 -17.39 1.61 -1.41
CA GLU A 638 -18.80 1.46 -1.05
C GLU A 638 -19.68 1.55 -2.31
N LEU A 639 -20.66 0.66 -2.41
CA LEU A 639 -21.58 0.62 -3.53
C LEU A 639 -22.38 1.91 -3.67
N GLY A 640 -22.30 2.55 -4.85
CA GLY A 640 -23.06 3.75 -5.19
C GLY A 640 -22.34 5.07 -4.92
N LYS A 641 -21.17 5.05 -4.28
CA LYS A 641 -20.21 6.15 -4.42
C LYS A 641 -19.51 5.98 -5.76
N SER A 642 -19.36 7.08 -6.52
CA SER A 642 -18.50 7.07 -7.72
C SER A 642 -17.12 6.56 -7.30
N LEU A 643 -16.46 5.76 -8.15
CA LEU A 643 -15.20 5.09 -7.87
C LEU A 643 -14.12 6.08 -7.38
N GLU A 644 -14.09 6.42 -6.10
CA GLU A 644 -12.90 6.87 -5.41
C GLU A 644 -12.04 5.66 -5.06
N VAL A 645 -11.82 4.73 -5.99
CA VAL A 645 -11.22 3.43 -5.62
C VAL A 645 -10.18 2.88 -6.55
N VAL A 646 -9.03 2.76 -5.89
CA VAL A 646 -8.22 1.57 -5.65
C VAL A 646 -7.90 0.62 -6.80
N ARG A 647 -6.58 0.42 -6.92
CA ARG A 647 -5.90 -0.13 -8.08
C ARG A 647 -4.92 -1.23 -7.69
N PRO A 648 -4.83 -2.32 -8.46
CA PRO A 648 -3.98 -3.48 -8.27
C PRO A 648 -2.51 -3.29 -8.39
N ASN A 649 -1.83 -3.91 -7.42
CA ASN A 649 -0.53 -4.46 -7.69
C ASN A 649 -0.69 -5.91 -8.21
N THR A 650 0.35 -6.40 -8.87
CA THR A 650 1.33 -7.32 -8.29
C THR A 650 2.74 -6.81 -8.67
N LYS A 651 3.91 -7.31 -8.22
CA LYS A 651 4.52 -8.63 -8.53
C LYS A 651 6.01 -8.78 -8.17
N ARG A 652 6.48 -10.01 -8.49
CA ARG A 652 7.74 -10.71 -8.22
C ARG A 652 8.83 -10.69 -9.33
N GLU A 653 10.01 -11.15 -8.91
CA GLU A 653 11.28 -11.42 -9.60
C GLU A 653 11.19 -12.28 -10.89
N THR A 654 12.06 -11.95 -11.84
CA THR A 654 12.31 -12.68 -13.09
C THR A 654 13.20 -13.90 -12.88
N GLY A 655 12.77 -15.07 -13.37
CA GLY A 655 13.66 -16.12 -13.87
C GLY A 655 14.19 -17.16 -12.89
N GLY A 656 13.99 -18.43 -13.22
CA GLY A 656 14.96 -19.52 -13.02
C GLY A 656 15.07 -20.19 -11.65
N ASP A 657 15.17 -19.45 -10.55
CA ASP A 657 15.65 -20.01 -9.26
C ASP A 657 15.02 -19.38 -8.00
N GLY A 658 13.85 -18.77 -8.13
CA GLY A 658 13.13 -18.14 -7.01
C GLY A 658 12.21 -19.11 -6.23
N PRO A 659 11.80 -18.78 -4.98
CA PRO A 659 10.83 -19.54 -4.17
C PRO A 659 9.63 -20.07 -4.98
N PRO A 660 8.99 -21.19 -4.63
CA PRO A 660 7.78 -21.66 -5.33
C PRO A 660 6.68 -20.58 -5.38
N GLU A 661 5.72 -20.63 -6.32
CA GLU A 661 4.57 -19.70 -6.34
C GLU A 661 3.46 -20.13 -5.36
N ASN A 662 3.84 -20.50 -4.13
CA ASN A 662 2.89 -21.00 -3.15
C ASN A 662 2.04 -19.87 -2.57
N TRP A 663 0.74 -20.13 -2.44
CA TRP A 663 -0.23 -19.16 -1.93
C TRP A 663 -1.42 -19.83 -1.23
N ALA A 664 -2.05 -19.09 -0.33
CA ALA A 664 -3.31 -19.43 0.32
C ALA A 664 -4.21 -18.19 0.41
N ALA A 665 -5.52 -18.41 0.45
CA ALA A 665 -6.49 -17.38 0.75
C ALA A 665 -7.56 -17.95 1.67
N VAL A 666 -7.79 -17.29 2.81
CA VAL A 666 -8.70 -17.73 3.85
C VAL A 666 -9.67 -16.63 4.26
N ASN A 667 -10.83 -17.03 4.76
CA ASN A 667 -11.91 -16.14 5.19
C ASN A 667 -12.18 -16.31 6.69
N PHE A 668 -12.31 -15.20 7.40
CA PHE A 668 -12.92 -15.14 8.73
C PHE A 668 -14.22 -14.35 8.64
N ARG A 669 -15.33 -14.97 9.02
CA ARG A 669 -16.65 -14.32 9.06
C ARG A 669 -16.80 -13.63 10.40
N ILE A 670 -17.03 -12.32 10.39
CA ILE A 670 -17.22 -11.50 11.58
C ILE A 670 -18.69 -11.07 11.61
N ARG A 671 -19.36 -11.24 12.75
CA ARG A 671 -20.67 -10.64 13.00
C ARG A 671 -20.52 -9.56 14.04
N VAL A 672 -20.91 -8.35 13.67
CA VAL A 672 -20.73 -7.14 14.48
C VAL A 672 -22.08 -6.74 15.05
N SER A 673 -22.15 -6.52 16.36
CA SER A 673 -23.32 -5.95 17.03
C SER A 673 -23.11 -4.46 17.31
N SER A 674 -24.07 -3.62 16.92
CA SER A 674 -23.96 -2.16 16.95
C SER A 674 -24.52 -1.51 18.23
N LYS A 675 -24.52 -2.24 19.36
CA LYS A 675 -25.18 -1.83 20.61
C LYS A 675 -24.73 -0.48 21.16
#